data_AF-A0A820J8U4-F1
#
_entry.id   AF-A0A820J8U4-F1
#
_cell.length_a   1.000
_cell.length_b   1.000
_cell.length_c   1.000
_cell.angle_alpha   90.00
_cell.angle_beta   90.00
_cell.angle_gamma   90.00
#
_symmetry.space_group_name_H-M   'P 1'
#
loop_
_entity.id
_entity.type
_entity.pdbx_description
1 polymer ?
#
loop_
_entity_poly.entity_id
_entity_poly.type
_entity_poly.pdbx_seq_one_letter_code
_entity_poly.pdbx_strand_id
1 'polypeptide(L)'
;MHIVSSQSDLLVEELPLISSKTLRFNELLYDIGNPTIISNVSLPTNFIDAQRKLRQWLEQTEQALLNDKVRFGDLQTINAKKKIYKDLFDQTVEQEHIMEELNVIAREYYSKLSIDISRRLQEELTNYQDRLYDVKMFLSERLAKYNQADKTLSDFERGIEEVRLWIRNVQPRLNANDSSYTDSRALENQLGRSQILQHEIREMQTTINRLNKDVVDLTQDADENLGRHLREQMKELNESWSHIISSTKIFSQNIQDALKRNKVLHEDIQELEDWIMDKEHEAPADDGPIFYQDQIRERLEQYQKLQTELNLKENIVRNLVLQGRQDLSGAPELAQSLETLVSNWSNLQKKVDTKVGFYNDIYALHEDLKNLLHQENVWLDTLQNKVFSSSNDGADAEEISEELDTLERFVKTHSKSSHDKIFEISDRLQATKVSLPATNSLINQFRIRWEQLHDDAYKKIHTLNSQISDYQHMGHQITAMFEWMKHTDNTLHARLKDDVFADDVPGEAEKLIIEFNQYEAFLRSIDDKVHVLRSTGKTEAAKRLEQQLILLRNQFLQLQAKFRNFQKPSDFEPKHAKMRQILNDVEQNTHILEIHSDDPDIIHNQLENCLRLYKTLSDIKSEVEYVIRTGRGIVERKQIDEPNDLTRQMDKLKAQYNTLGSK
;
A
#
# COMPACT_ATOMS: atom_id res chain seq x y z
N MET A 1 -16.98 -82.04 -4.25
CA MET A 1 -16.50 -83.41 -4.55
C MET A 1 -15.86 -83.92 -3.27
N HIS A 2 -16.65 -84.39 -2.30
CA HIS A 2 -17.16 -85.77 -2.18
C HIS A 2 -16.05 -86.79 -2.43
N ILE A 3 -15.48 -87.34 -1.34
CA ILE A 3 -15.13 -88.75 -1.06
C ILE A 3 -14.44 -88.74 0.32
N VAL A 4 -15.23 -88.78 1.42
CA VAL A 4 -14.81 -89.36 2.73
C VAL A 4 -16.02 -90.05 3.43
N SER A 5 -17.21 -90.15 2.81
CA SER A 5 -18.38 -90.81 3.43
C SER A 5 -18.36 -92.34 3.30
N SER A 6 -17.21 -93.01 3.41
CA SER A 6 -17.10 -94.42 3.02
C SER A 6 -16.52 -95.36 4.07
N GLN A 7 -16.55 -95.02 5.36
CA GLN A 7 -16.29 -96.02 6.42
C GLN A 7 -17.33 -96.01 7.53
N SER A 8 -17.84 -94.84 7.94
CA SER A 8 -18.88 -94.76 8.96
C SER A 8 -20.23 -95.31 8.50
N ASP A 9 -20.61 -95.04 7.24
CA ASP A 9 -21.92 -95.44 6.70
C ASP A 9 -21.94 -96.93 6.34
N LEU A 10 -20.78 -97.50 5.96
CA LEU A 10 -20.63 -98.95 5.73
C LEU A 10 -20.77 -99.77 7.02
N LEU A 11 -20.34 -99.23 8.15
CA LEU A 11 -20.41 -99.89 9.45
C LEU A 11 -21.82 -99.83 10.08
N VAL A 12 -22.64 -98.83 9.73
CA VAL A 12 -24.06 -98.75 10.14
C VAL A 12 -24.91 -99.80 9.40
N GLU A 13 -24.56 -100.15 8.16
CA GLU A 13 -25.20 -101.26 7.44
C GLU A 13 -24.81 -102.65 7.97
N GLU A 14 -23.71 -102.77 8.74
CA GLU A 14 -23.26 -104.04 9.33
C GLU A 14 -23.84 -104.33 10.74
N LEU A 15 -24.30 -103.31 11.47
CA LEU A 15 -24.93 -103.48 12.80
C LEU A 15 -26.16 -104.44 12.81
N PRO A 16 -27.04 -104.46 11.80
CA PRO A 16 -28.12 -105.44 11.69
C PRO A 16 -27.63 -106.88 11.45
N LEU A 17 -26.44 -107.06 10.83
CA LEU A 17 -25.85 -108.38 10.62
C LEU A 17 -25.39 -109.02 11.93
N ILE A 18 -24.95 -108.22 12.90
CA ILE A 18 -24.48 -108.64 14.22
C ILE A 18 -25.64 -109.22 15.06
N SER A 19 -26.82 -108.57 15.01
CA SER A 19 -28.03 -109.02 15.74
C SER A 19 -28.67 -110.29 15.14
N SER A 20 -28.44 -110.57 13.85
CA SER A 20 -29.06 -111.70 13.11
C SER A 20 -28.53 -113.10 13.48
N LYS A 21 -27.50 -113.18 14.34
CA LYS A 21 -26.81 -114.44 14.69
C LYS A 21 -27.40 -115.22 15.88
N THR A 22 -28.51 -114.78 16.47
CA THR A 22 -28.91 -115.19 17.84
C THR A 22 -29.73 -116.50 17.98
N LEU A 23 -30.10 -117.19 16.90
CA LEU A 23 -31.07 -118.31 17.00
C LEU A 23 -30.47 -119.72 17.23
N ARG A 24 -29.19 -119.98 16.94
CA ARG A 24 -28.65 -121.37 16.81
C ARG A 24 -28.24 -122.07 18.12
N PHE A 25 -27.88 -121.35 19.17
CA PHE A 25 -27.32 -121.98 20.38
C PHE A 25 -28.36 -122.69 21.28
N ASN A 26 -29.60 -122.18 21.36
CA ASN A 26 -30.62 -122.80 22.21
C ASN A 26 -31.02 -124.19 21.69
N GLU A 27 -30.98 -124.37 20.37
CA GLU A 27 -31.11 -125.68 19.72
C GLU A 27 -29.92 -126.59 20.07
N LEU A 28 -28.71 -126.04 20.21
CA LEU A 28 -27.52 -126.79 20.63
C LEU A 28 -27.59 -127.30 22.07
N LEU A 29 -28.04 -126.47 23.02
CA LEU A 29 -28.22 -126.89 24.41
C LEU A 29 -29.36 -127.90 24.55
N TYR A 30 -30.39 -127.77 23.71
CA TYR A 30 -31.46 -128.77 23.61
C TYR A 30 -30.93 -130.11 23.07
N ASP A 31 -30.05 -130.08 22.06
CA ASP A 31 -29.40 -131.26 21.49
C ASP A 31 -28.41 -131.93 22.48
N ILE A 32 -27.67 -131.15 23.26
CA ILE A 32 -26.75 -131.64 24.33
C ILE A 32 -27.55 -132.22 25.52
N GLY A 33 -28.76 -131.73 25.77
CA GLY A 33 -29.65 -132.20 26.83
C GLY A 33 -30.58 -133.36 26.44
N ASN A 34 -30.57 -133.81 25.18
CA ASN A 34 -31.50 -134.82 24.69
C ASN A 34 -30.91 -136.24 24.84
N PRO A 35 -31.43 -137.10 25.72
CA PRO A 35 -30.80 -138.36 26.11
C PRO A 35 -30.82 -139.45 25.02
N THR A 36 -31.38 -139.19 23.84
CA THR A 36 -31.51 -140.18 22.76
C THR A 36 -30.42 -140.08 21.69
N ILE A 37 -29.58 -139.04 21.70
CA ILE A 37 -28.52 -138.86 20.69
C ILE A 37 -27.22 -138.45 21.40
N ILE A 38 -26.42 -139.46 21.78
CA ILE A 38 -25.00 -139.39 22.20
C ILE A 38 -24.74 -138.95 23.66
N SER A 39 -24.02 -139.82 24.40
CA SER A 39 -23.45 -139.71 25.78
C SER A 39 -23.97 -138.59 26.70
N ASN A 40 -24.51 -138.96 27.88
CA ASN A 40 -24.87 -138.13 29.06
C ASN A 40 -23.81 -137.07 29.50
N VAL A 41 -23.46 -136.10 28.66
CA VAL A 41 -22.46 -135.07 28.93
C VAL A 41 -23.15 -133.72 28.83
N SER A 42 -23.74 -133.28 29.94
CA SER A 42 -24.17 -131.89 30.10
C SER A 42 -22.96 -130.99 30.23
N LEU A 43 -23.00 -129.82 29.59
CA LEU A 43 -22.00 -128.77 29.79
C LEU A 43 -22.00 -128.26 31.24
N PRO A 44 -20.85 -127.72 31.69
CA PRO A 44 -20.68 -126.88 32.85
C PRO A 44 -21.88 -126.09 33.34
N THR A 45 -22.30 -126.15 34.60
CA THR A 45 -23.16 -125.06 35.12
C THR A 45 -22.43 -123.71 35.05
N ASN A 46 -21.13 -123.69 35.36
CA ASN A 46 -20.27 -122.52 35.19
C ASN A 46 -20.15 -122.08 33.72
N PHE A 47 -20.08 -123.00 32.75
CA PHE A 47 -20.09 -122.67 31.32
C PHE A 47 -21.40 -122.00 30.90
N ILE A 48 -22.54 -122.57 31.30
CA ILE A 48 -23.87 -122.02 30.98
C ILE A 48 -24.04 -120.63 31.61
N ASP A 49 -23.56 -120.44 32.84
CA ASP A 49 -23.63 -119.15 33.54
C ASP A 49 -22.72 -118.09 32.92
N ALA A 50 -21.47 -118.44 32.57
CA ALA A 50 -20.53 -117.56 31.86
C ALA A 50 -21.08 -117.15 30.49
N GLN A 51 -21.65 -118.11 29.75
CA GLN A 51 -22.26 -117.84 28.45
C GLN A 51 -23.48 -116.92 28.57
N ARG A 52 -24.35 -117.15 29.56
CA ARG A 52 -25.53 -116.32 29.78
C ARG A 52 -25.12 -114.87 30.05
N LYS A 53 -24.09 -114.65 30.86
CA LYS A 53 -23.54 -113.31 31.15
C LYS A 53 -23.01 -112.63 29.89
N LEU A 54 -22.16 -113.31 29.11
CA LEU A 54 -21.59 -112.77 27.88
C LEU A 54 -22.68 -112.42 26.85
N ARG A 55 -23.65 -113.33 26.66
CA ARG A 55 -24.79 -113.12 25.77
C ARG A 55 -25.60 -111.89 26.18
N GLN A 56 -25.97 -111.79 27.45
CA GLN A 56 -26.79 -110.69 27.95
C GLN A 56 -26.10 -109.35 27.77
N TRP A 57 -24.79 -109.29 28.04
CA TRP A 57 -24.00 -108.09 27.83
C TRP A 57 -23.90 -107.71 26.34
N LEU A 58 -23.62 -108.69 25.47
CA LEU A 58 -23.56 -108.46 24.02
C LEU A 58 -24.89 -107.93 23.48
N GLU A 59 -26.01 -108.57 23.83
CA GLU A 59 -27.35 -108.13 23.39
C GLU A 59 -27.67 -106.71 23.88
N GLN A 60 -27.35 -106.37 25.13
CA GLN A 60 -27.59 -105.03 25.68
C GLN A 60 -26.71 -103.97 24.99
N THR A 61 -25.44 -104.29 24.75
CA THR A 61 -24.47 -103.36 24.15
C THR A 61 -24.73 -103.15 22.67
N GLU A 62 -25.05 -104.22 21.93
CA GLU A 62 -25.46 -104.16 20.52
C GLU A 62 -26.74 -103.32 20.36
N GLN A 63 -27.73 -103.51 21.24
CA GLN A 63 -28.95 -102.69 21.25
C GLN A 63 -28.64 -101.22 21.57
N ALA A 64 -27.72 -100.93 22.49
CA ALA A 64 -27.30 -99.56 22.77
C ALA A 64 -26.62 -98.91 21.56
N LEU A 65 -25.78 -99.65 20.83
CA LEU A 65 -25.11 -99.19 19.59
C LEU A 65 -26.10 -98.99 18.42
N LEU A 66 -27.09 -99.87 18.28
CA LEU A 66 -28.15 -99.79 17.26
C LEU A 66 -29.08 -98.58 17.48
N ASN A 67 -29.44 -98.33 18.73
CA ASN A 67 -30.42 -97.27 19.07
C ASN A 67 -29.81 -95.87 19.03
N ASP A 68 -28.49 -95.73 19.17
CA ASP A 68 -27.82 -94.44 19.11
C ASP A 68 -27.37 -94.11 17.69
N LYS A 69 -28.17 -93.30 16.98
CA LYS A 69 -27.68 -92.63 15.75
C LYS A 69 -26.69 -91.55 16.19
N VAL A 70 -25.46 -91.54 15.67
CA VAL A 70 -24.45 -90.51 16.02
C VAL A 70 -25.01 -89.13 15.71
N ARG A 71 -25.49 -88.45 16.76
CA ARG A 71 -26.02 -87.10 16.71
C ARG A 71 -25.53 -86.36 17.93
N PHE A 72 -24.70 -85.35 17.71
CA PHE A 72 -24.07 -84.58 18.78
C PHE A 72 -25.02 -83.50 19.27
N GLY A 73 -25.37 -83.55 20.56
CA GLY A 73 -25.99 -82.46 21.29
C GLY A 73 -24.93 -81.53 21.90
N ASP A 74 -25.31 -80.76 22.92
CA ASP A 74 -24.37 -79.90 23.63
C ASP A 74 -23.19 -80.66 24.29
N LEU A 75 -22.20 -79.92 24.79
CA LEU A 75 -21.01 -80.48 25.41
C LEU A 75 -21.33 -81.41 26.59
N GLN A 76 -22.44 -81.13 27.32
CA GLN A 76 -22.92 -82.00 28.40
C GLN A 76 -23.41 -83.35 27.85
N THR A 77 -24.19 -83.32 26.77
CA THR A 77 -24.73 -84.50 26.09
C THR A 77 -23.61 -85.34 25.48
N ILE A 78 -22.64 -84.71 24.81
CA ILE A 78 -21.46 -85.39 24.25
C ILE A 78 -20.66 -86.08 25.37
N ASN A 79 -20.40 -85.38 26.47
CA ASN A 79 -19.64 -85.96 27.59
C ASN A 79 -20.39 -87.08 28.30
N ALA A 80 -21.72 -86.98 28.44
CA ALA A 80 -22.54 -88.05 28.97
C ALA A 80 -22.48 -89.30 28.08
N LYS A 81 -22.63 -89.16 26.76
CA LYS A 81 -22.53 -90.26 25.79
C LYS A 81 -21.13 -90.86 25.74
N LYS A 82 -20.09 -90.03 25.73
CA LYS A 82 -18.68 -90.44 25.82
C LYS A 82 -18.41 -91.28 27.06
N LYS A 83 -18.95 -90.89 28.22
CA LYS A 83 -18.83 -91.67 29.45
C LYS A 83 -19.50 -93.05 29.31
N ILE A 84 -20.73 -93.10 28.79
CA ILE A 84 -21.44 -94.38 28.57
C ILE A 84 -20.63 -95.32 27.66
N TYR A 85 -20.13 -94.83 26.53
CA TYR A 85 -19.34 -95.65 25.61
C TYR A 85 -17.98 -96.06 26.18
N LYS A 86 -17.38 -95.21 27.01
CA LYS A 86 -16.15 -95.55 27.73
C LYS A 86 -16.39 -96.67 28.72
N ASP A 87 -17.43 -96.57 29.53
CA ASP A 87 -17.77 -97.58 30.52
C ASP A 87 -18.08 -98.94 29.85
N LEU A 88 -18.79 -98.93 28.70
CA LEU A 88 -19.04 -100.12 27.89
C LEU A 88 -17.77 -100.68 27.25
N PHE A 89 -16.87 -99.82 26.76
CA PHE A 89 -15.59 -100.26 26.19
C PHE A 89 -14.69 -100.88 27.27
N ASP A 90 -14.62 -100.29 28.46
CA ASP A 90 -13.82 -100.81 29.57
C ASP A 90 -14.36 -102.18 30.05
N GLN A 91 -15.68 -102.40 29.98
CA GLN A 91 -16.30 -103.71 30.26
C GLN A 91 -15.89 -104.80 29.27
N THR A 92 -15.42 -104.47 28.05
CA THR A 92 -15.00 -105.48 27.06
C THR A 92 -13.88 -106.38 27.59
N VAL A 93 -13.03 -105.88 28.48
CA VAL A 93 -11.94 -106.66 29.10
C VAL A 93 -12.49 -107.80 29.96
N GLU A 94 -13.52 -107.54 30.76
CA GLU A 94 -14.20 -108.58 31.55
C GLU A 94 -14.85 -109.62 30.63
N GLN A 95 -15.44 -109.18 29.51
CA GLN A 95 -16.06 -110.07 28.53
C GLN A 95 -15.04 -110.91 27.76
N GLU A 96 -13.85 -110.37 27.48
CA GLU A 96 -12.73 -111.11 26.89
C GLU A 96 -12.26 -112.23 27.83
N HIS A 97 -12.21 -111.97 29.14
CA HIS A 97 -11.92 -113.00 30.14
C HIS A 97 -13.02 -114.08 30.22
N ILE A 98 -14.30 -113.69 30.18
CA ILE A 98 -15.42 -114.65 30.12
C ILE A 98 -15.34 -115.49 28.84
N MET A 99 -14.98 -114.89 27.71
CA MET A 99 -14.79 -115.60 26.44
C MET A 99 -13.60 -116.57 26.49
N GLU A 100 -12.51 -116.21 27.15
CA GLU A 100 -11.37 -117.10 27.40
C GLU A 100 -11.75 -118.27 28.31
N GLU A 101 -12.50 -118.02 29.38
CA GLU A 101 -13.04 -119.06 30.27
C GLU A 101 -13.93 -120.05 29.49
N LEU A 102 -14.86 -119.55 28.67
CA LEU A 102 -15.71 -120.38 27.80
C LEU A 102 -14.87 -121.23 26.84
N ASN A 103 -13.83 -120.65 26.22
CA ASN A 103 -12.93 -121.37 25.32
C ASN A 103 -12.13 -122.46 26.03
N VAL A 104 -11.64 -122.21 27.25
CA VAL A 104 -10.90 -123.19 28.07
C VAL A 104 -11.81 -124.36 28.44
N ILE A 105 -13.00 -124.06 28.99
CA ILE A 105 -13.97 -125.09 29.37
C ILE A 105 -14.41 -125.90 28.14
N ALA A 106 -14.68 -125.26 27.00
CA ALA A 106 -15.06 -125.96 25.77
C ALA A 106 -13.96 -126.91 25.27
N ARG A 107 -12.68 -126.52 25.36
CA ARG A 107 -11.54 -127.38 24.98
C ARG A 107 -11.46 -128.66 25.80
N GLU A 108 -11.73 -128.58 27.10
CA GLU A 108 -11.76 -129.75 27.98
C GLU A 108 -12.92 -130.71 27.63
N TYR A 109 -14.02 -130.17 27.10
CA TYR A 109 -15.23 -130.93 26.78
C TYR A 109 -15.30 -131.45 25.34
N TYR A 110 -14.51 -130.93 24.39
CA TYR A 110 -14.50 -131.44 23.00
C TYR A 110 -14.21 -132.93 22.90
N SER A 111 -13.36 -133.47 23.78
CA SER A 111 -13.04 -134.91 23.83
C SER A 111 -14.19 -135.80 24.34
N LYS A 112 -15.18 -135.20 25.00
CA LYS A 112 -16.34 -135.88 25.63
C LYS A 112 -17.64 -135.74 24.82
N LEU A 113 -17.64 -134.91 23.78
CA LEU A 113 -18.81 -134.59 22.97
C LEU A 113 -18.69 -135.25 21.58
N SER A 114 -19.82 -135.40 20.88
CA SER A 114 -19.81 -135.89 19.50
C SER A 114 -19.13 -134.89 18.55
N ILE A 115 -18.61 -135.37 17.42
CA ILE A 115 -17.94 -134.52 16.42
C ILE A 115 -18.88 -133.41 15.93
N ASP A 116 -20.17 -133.71 15.72
CA ASP A 116 -21.16 -132.73 15.27
C ASP A 116 -21.48 -131.68 16.32
N ILE A 117 -21.59 -132.06 17.59
CA ILE A 117 -21.87 -131.14 18.70
C ILE A 117 -20.65 -130.26 18.98
N SER A 118 -19.44 -130.84 18.98
CA SER A 118 -18.18 -130.11 19.14
C SER A 118 -17.98 -129.07 18.03
N ARG A 119 -18.26 -129.43 16.76
CA ARG A 119 -18.18 -128.49 15.62
C ARG A 119 -19.13 -127.30 15.80
N ARG A 120 -20.39 -127.57 16.14
CA ARG A 120 -21.38 -126.50 16.33
C ARG A 120 -21.08 -125.62 17.56
N LEU A 121 -20.59 -126.20 18.66
CA LEU A 121 -20.13 -125.44 19.83
C LEU A 121 -18.96 -124.51 19.47
N GLN A 122 -18.02 -125.00 18.66
CA GLN A 122 -16.92 -124.20 18.14
C GLN A 122 -17.40 -123.06 17.24
N GLU A 123 -18.33 -123.32 16.31
CA GLU A 123 -18.95 -122.29 15.46
C GLU A 123 -19.60 -121.17 16.28
N GLU A 124 -20.28 -121.53 17.36
CA GLU A 124 -20.94 -120.57 18.24
C GLU A 124 -19.96 -119.79 19.13
N LEU A 125 -18.89 -120.42 19.62
CA LEU A 125 -17.82 -119.70 20.33
C LEU A 125 -17.08 -118.74 19.40
N THR A 126 -16.81 -119.15 18.16
CA THR A 126 -16.30 -118.25 17.12
C THR A 126 -17.29 -117.10 16.87
N ASN A 127 -18.59 -117.37 16.83
CA ASN A 127 -19.62 -116.33 16.69
C ASN A 127 -19.59 -115.30 17.83
N TYR A 128 -19.50 -115.75 19.08
CA TYR A 128 -19.35 -114.86 20.24
C TYR A 128 -18.06 -114.06 20.19
N GLN A 129 -16.97 -114.67 19.74
CA GLN A 129 -15.68 -114.01 19.61
C GLN A 129 -15.68 -112.94 18.52
N ASP A 130 -16.29 -113.22 17.36
CA ASP A 130 -16.49 -112.26 16.28
C ASP A 130 -17.39 -111.09 16.75
N ARG A 131 -18.51 -111.39 17.40
CA ARG A 131 -19.43 -110.35 17.93
C ARG A 131 -18.76 -109.48 18.98
N LEU A 132 -17.98 -110.07 19.89
CA LEU A 132 -17.23 -109.32 20.88
C LEU A 132 -16.18 -108.41 20.24
N TYR A 133 -15.48 -108.91 19.21
CA TYR A 133 -14.55 -108.13 18.42
C TYR A 133 -15.25 -106.96 17.72
N ASP A 134 -16.36 -107.22 17.03
CA ASP A 134 -17.15 -106.22 16.32
C ASP A 134 -17.63 -105.15 17.31
N VAL A 135 -18.30 -105.54 18.41
CA VAL A 135 -18.78 -104.62 19.45
C VAL A 135 -17.64 -103.76 20.00
N LYS A 136 -16.47 -104.36 20.28
CA LYS A 136 -15.29 -103.61 20.75
C LYS A 136 -14.79 -102.60 19.71
N MET A 137 -14.77 -102.97 18.43
CA MET A 137 -14.42 -102.07 17.33
C MET A 137 -15.42 -100.92 17.18
N PHE A 138 -16.73 -101.21 17.20
CA PHE A 138 -17.78 -100.20 17.14
C PHE A 138 -17.74 -99.26 18.34
N LEU A 139 -17.57 -99.76 19.56
CA LEU A 139 -17.41 -98.95 20.76
C LEU A 139 -16.17 -98.04 20.65
N SER A 140 -15.05 -98.56 20.13
CA SER A 140 -13.83 -97.78 19.89
C SER A 140 -14.06 -96.65 18.89
N GLU A 141 -14.72 -96.93 17.76
CA GLU A 141 -15.05 -95.93 16.74
C GLU A 141 -16.01 -94.86 17.28
N ARG A 142 -17.06 -95.27 18.02
CA ARG A 142 -18.00 -94.32 18.65
C ARG A 142 -17.28 -93.45 19.67
N LEU A 143 -16.45 -94.03 20.52
CA LEU A 143 -15.67 -93.30 21.49
C LEU A 143 -14.69 -92.33 20.81
N ALA A 144 -14.06 -92.72 19.70
CA ALA A 144 -13.21 -91.83 18.90
C ALA A 144 -14.01 -90.65 18.32
N LYS A 145 -15.20 -90.88 17.76
CA LYS A 145 -16.09 -89.83 17.25
C LYS A 145 -16.55 -88.86 18.33
N TYR A 146 -17.03 -89.35 19.47
CA TYR A 146 -17.44 -88.48 20.58
C TYR A 146 -16.24 -87.75 21.20
N ASN A 147 -15.05 -88.35 21.26
CA ASN A 147 -13.83 -87.65 21.69
C ASN A 147 -13.43 -86.54 20.73
N GLN A 148 -13.54 -86.78 19.43
CA GLN A 148 -13.23 -85.77 18.42
C GLN A 148 -14.25 -84.63 18.46
N ALA A 149 -15.55 -84.93 18.57
CA ALA A 149 -16.59 -83.92 18.71
C ALA A 149 -16.44 -83.09 19.99
N ASP A 150 -16.17 -83.72 21.14
CA ASP A 150 -15.89 -83.04 22.42
C ASP A 150 -14.71 -82.07 22.30
N LYS A 151 -13.61 -82.52 21.67
CA LYS A 151 -12.44 -81.70 21.43
C LYS A 151 -12.75 -80.52 20.49
N THR A 152 -13.31 -80.79 19.32
CA THR A 152 -13.59 -79.75 18.32
C THR A 152 -14.62 -78.73 18.82
N LEU A 153 -15.65 -79.17 19.55
CA LEU A 153 -16.64 -78.26 20.16
C LEU A 153 -16.02 -77.41 21.26
N SER A 154 -15.20 -78.00 22.14
CA SER A 154 -14.47 -77.24 23.18
C SER A 154 -13.48 -76.23 22.57
N ASP A 155 -12.75 -76.62 21.53
CA ASP A 155 -11.80 -75.77 20.81
C ASP A 155 -12.52 -74.65 20.02
N PHE A 156 -13.75 -74.91 19.57
CA PHE A 156 -14.63 -73.93 18.94
C PHE A 156 -15.14 -72.90 19.95
N GLU A 157 -15.74 -73.34 21.06
CA GLU A 157 -16.26 -72.46 22.11
C GLU A 157 -15.16 -71.55 22.68
N ARG A 158 -13.98 -72.10 22.93
CA ARG A 158 -12.81 -71.32 23.38
C ARG A 158 -12.38 -70.29 22.34
N GLY A 159 -12.33 -70.66 21.07
CA GLY A 159 -11.90 -69.74 20.01
C GLY A 159 -12.93 -68.64 19.72
N ILE A 160 -14.23 -68.92 19.80
CA ILE A 160 -15.27 -67.90 19.73
C ILE A 160 -15.06 -66.84 20.83
N GLU A 161 -14.84 -67.27 22.07
CA GLU A 161 -14.65 -66.36 23.19
C GLU A 161 -13.33 -65.56 23.06
N GLU A 162 -12.26 -66.19 22.61
CA GLU A 162 -10.99 -65.51 22.30
C GLU A 162 -11.20 -64.36 21.32
N VAL A 163 -11.90 -64.61 20.21
CA VAL A 163 -12.19 -63.58 19.21
C VAL A 163 -13.12 -62.51 19.78
N ARG A 164 -14.17 -62.88 20.52
CA ARG A 164 -15.10 -61.91 21.14
C ARG A 164 -14.38 -60.96 22.10
N LEU A 165 -13.51 -61.49 22.96
CA LEU A 165 -12.69 -60.71 23.87
C LEU A 165 -11.74 -59.79 23.11
N TRP A 166 -11.09 -60.29 22.05
CA TRP A 166 -10.24 -59.48 21.20
C TRP A 166 -11.00 -58.32 20.54
N ILE A 167 -12.19 -58.59 19.95
CA ILE A 167 -13.06 -57.56 19.35
C ILE A 167 -13.43 -56.50 20.39
N ARG A 168 -13.83 -56.92 21.60
CA ARG A 168 -14.20 -56.01 22.69
C ARG A 168 -13.04 -55.10 23.10
N ASN A 169 -11.80 -55.58 23.03
CA ASN A 169 -10.60 -54.80 23.36
C ASN A 169 -10.20 -53.83 22.23
N VAL A 170 -10.46 -54.19 20.98
CA VAL A 170 -10.10 -53.38 19.81
C VAL A 170 -11.12 -52.30 19.50
N GLN A 171 -12.42 -52.58 19.68
CA GLN A 171 -13.49 -51.62 19.34
C GLN A 171 -13.30 -50.22 19.96
N PRO A 172 -12.90 -50.06 21.24
CA PRO A 172 -12.62 -48.75 21.82
C PRO A 172 -11.42 -48.04 21.19
N ARG A 173 -10.40 -48.79 20.72
CA ARG A 173 -9.20 -48.23 20.06
C ARG A 173 -9.54 -47.60 18.70
N LEU A 174 -10.59 -48.10 18.04
CA LEU A 174 -11.10 -47.57 16.77
C LEU A 174 -12.10 -46.42 16.96
N ASN A 175 -12.85 -46.44 18.06
CA ASN A 175 -13.85 -45.43 18.40
C ASN A 175 -13.27 -44.22 19.16
N ALA A 176 -12.04 -44.33 19.66
CA ALA A 176 -11.31 -43.22 20.21
C ALA A 176 -11.04 -42.22 19.08
N ASN A 177 -11.96 -41.27 18.91
CA ASN A 177 -11.70 -40.01 18.22
C ASN A 177 -10.68 -39.25 19.08
N ASP A 178 -9.41 -39.65 19.00
CA ASP A 178 -8.33 -38.80 19.46
C ASP A 178 -8.43 -37.54 18.59
N SER A 179 -8.83 -36.46 19.24
CA SER A 179 -8.96 -35.09 18.72
C SER A 179 -7.60 -34.49 18.34
N SER A 180 -6.68 -35.30 17.81
CA SER A 180 -5.27 -35.02 17.60
C SER A 180 -4.88 -35.41 16.17
N TYR A 181 -5.75 -35.12 15.21
CA TYR A 181 -5.44 -35.30 13.78
C TYR A 181 -4.47 -34.25 13.23
N THR A 182 -3.78 -33.53 14.11
CA THR A 182 -3.17 -32.23 13.81
C THR A 182 -1.75 -32.12 14.34
N ASP A 183 -1.34 -32.97 15.30
CA ASP A 183 0.05 -33.12 15.73
C ASP A 183 0.70 -34.23 14.88
N SER A 184 1.72 -33.87 14.08
CA SER A 184 2.49 -34.79 13.25
C SER A 184 2.98 -36.01 14.03
N ARG A 185 3.48 -35.82 15.26
CA ARG A 185 4.02 -36.91 16.08
C ARG A 185 2.91 -37.81 16.62
N ALA A 186 1.77 -37.24 16.99
CA ALA A 186 0.60 -38.00 17.40
C ALA A 186 0.04 -38.84 16.23
N LEU A 187 -0.05 -38.26 15.03
CA LEU A 187 -0.47 -38.96 13.81
C LEU A 187 0.48 -40.10 13.43
N GLU A 188 1.79 -39.90 13.52
CA GLU A 188 2.79 -40.96 13.29
C GLU A 188 2.65 -42.10 14.30
N ASN A 189 2.45 -41.78 15.59
CA ASN A 189 2.20 -42.77 16.62
C ASN A 189 0.89 -43.55 16.37
N GLN A 190 -0.17 -42.86 15.93
CA GLN A 190 -1.43 -43.50 15.57
C GLN A 190 -1.29 -44.39 14.32
N LEU A 191 -0.50 -43.98 13.33
CA LEU A 191 -0.18 -44.80 12.16
C LEU A 191 0.55 -46.08 12.58
N GLY A 192 1.56 -45.98 13.46
CA GLY A 192 2.25 -47.14 14.03
C GLY A 192 1.29 -48.07 14.78
N ARG A 193 0.38 -47.52 15.59
CA ARG A 193 -0.69 -48.30 16.26
C ARG A 193 -1.62 -48.98 15.26
N SER A 194 -1.99 -48.30 14.17
CA SER A 194 -2.82 -48.85 13.09
C SER A 194 -2.12 -50.02 12.38
N GLN A 195 -0.83 -49.91 12.12
CA GLN A 195 -0.02 -50.99 11.51
C GLN A 195 0.08 -52.22 12.41
N ILE A 196 0.25 -52.03 13.71
CA ILE A 196 0.22 -53.12 14.70
C ILE A 196 -1.16 -53.78 14.69
N LEU A 197 -2.25 -53.00 14.71
CA LEU A 197 -3.60 -53.55 14.64
C LEU A 197 -3.86 -54.33 13.34
N GLN A 198 -3.33 -53.88 12.20
CA GLN A 198 -3.40 -54.64 10.95
C GLN A 198 -2.62 -55.95 10.99
N HIS A 199 -1.56 -56.05 11.81
CA HIS A 199 -0.89 -57.32 12.08
C HIS A 199 -1.74 -58.23 12.96
N GLU A 200 -2.27 -57.71 14.07
CA GLU A 200 -3.17 -58.43 14.97
C GLU A 200 -4.39 -59.00 14.21
N ILE A 201 -4.97 -58.22 13.28
CA ILE A 201 -6.08 -58.67 12.41
C ILE A 201 -5.67 -59.86 11.55
N ARG A 202 -4.46 -59.85 10.97
CA ARG A 202 -3.96 -60.95 10.13
C ARG A 202 -3.77 -62.23 10.93
N GLU A 203 -3.28 -62.13 12.15
CA GLU A 203 -3.15 -63.28 13.05
C GLU A 203 -4.53 -63.84 13.42
N MET A 204 -5.45 -62.97 13.85
CA MET A 204 -6.79 -63.39 14.27
C MET A 204 -7.66 -63.90 13.11
N GLN A 205 -7.40 -63.47 11.87
CA GLN A 205 -8.04 -64.01 10.67
C GLN A 205 -7.80 -65.53 10.53
N THR A 206 -6.65 -66.04 10.98
CA THR A 206 -6.38 -67.49 10.96
C THR A 206 -7.31 -68.23 11.93
N THR A 207 -7.58 -67.66 13.10
CA THR A 207 -8.54 -68.18 14.09
C THR A 207 -9.97 -68.15 13.53
N ILE A 208 -10.39 -67.06 12.90
CA ILE A 208 -11.70 -66.96 12.23
C ILE A 208 -11.85 -68.05 11.15
N ASN A 209 -10.82 -68.26 10.32
CA ASN A 209 -10.85 -69.29 9.27
C ASN A 209 -10.96 -70.70 9.87
N ARG A 210 -10.22 -70.98 10.96
CA ARG A 210 -10.33 -72.24 11.70
C ARG A 210 -11.74 -72.44 12.26
N LEU A 211 -12.29 -71.44 12.96
CA LEU A 211 -13.64 -71.51 13.53
C LEU A 211 -14.73 -71.73 12.48
N ASN A 212 -14.60 -71.09 11.31
CA ASN A 212 -15.53 -71.32 10.20
C ASN A 212 -15.47 -72.78 9.72
N LYS A 213 -14.28 -73.39 9.68
CA LYS A 213 -14.12 -74.82 9.38
C LYS A 213 -14.70 -75.71 10.48
N ASP A 214 -14.40 -75.40 11.75
CA ASP A 214 -14.87 -76.18 12.90
C ASP A 214 -16.42 -76.22 12.94
N VAL A 215 -17.11 -75.13 12.59
CA VAL A 215 -18.59 -75.11 12.48
C VAL A 215 -19.07 -76.03 11.37
N VAL A 216 -18.43 -76.01 10.20
CA VAL A 216 -18.80 -76.89 9.08
C VAL A 216 -18.61 -78.35 9.47
N ASP A 217 -17.51 -78.69 10.14
CA ASP A 217 -17.21 -80.06 10.55
C ASP A 217 -18.17 -80.53 11.67
N LEU A 218 -18.44 -79.69 12.68
CA LEU A 218 -19.36 -80.02 13.79
C LEU A 218 -20.82 -80.16 13.32
N THR A 219 -21.26 -79.34 12.37
CA THR A 219 -22.66 -79.31 11.93
C THR A 219 -23.07 -80.52 11.07
N GLN A 220 -22.12 -81.32 10.56
CA GLN A 220 -22.42 -82.53 9.78
C GLN A 220 -23.16 -83.59 10.62
N ASP A 221 -22.75 -83.76 11.87
CA ASP A 221 -23.26 -84.77 12.79
C ASP A 221 -24.00 -84.17 14.01
N ALA A 222 -24.17 -82.85 14.04
CA ALA A 222 -24.93 -82.17 15.09
C ALA A 222 -26.43 -82.47 15.01
N ASP A 223 -27.11 -82.41 16.15
CA ASP A 223 -28.56 -82.26 16.17
C ASP A 223 -28.99 -80.87 15.66
N GLU A 224 -30.28 -80.69 15.41
CA GLU A 224 -30.79 -79.44 14.83
C GLU A 224 -30.58 -78.22 15.76
N ASN A 225 -30.62 -78.43 17.07
CA ASN A 225 -30.51 -77.35 18.06
C ASN A 225 -29.05 -76.86 18.16
N LEU A 226 -28.10 -77.78 18.34
CA LEU A 226 -26.67 -77.47 18.33
C LEU A 226 -26.27 -76.87 16.98
N GLY A 227 -26.69 -77.49 15.87
CA GLY A 227 -26.33 -77.02 14.54
C GLY A 227 -26.88 -75.63 14.21
N ARG A 228 -28.06 -75.26 14.74
CA ARG A 228 -28.57 -73.88 14.65
C ARG A 228 -27.75 -72.92 15.50
N HIS A 229 -27.48 -73.29 16.75
CA HIS A 229 -26.73 -72.47 17.69
C HIS A 229 -25.31 -72.15 17.22
N LEU A 230 -24.56 -73.15 16.72
CA LEU A 230 -23.21 -72.96 16.20
C LEU A 230 -23.18 -72.02 14.98
N ARG A 231 -24.16 -72.15 14.07
CA ARG A 231 -24.27 -71.29 12.89
C ARG A 231 -24.62 -69.84 13.27
N GLU A 232 -25.49 -69.65 14.26
CA GLU A 232 -25.87 -68.32 14.74
C GLU A 232 -24.68 -67.63 15.42
N GLN A 233 -23.98 -68.32 16.34
CA GLN A 233 -22.78 -67.77 16.97
C GLN A 233 -21.71 -67.38 15.95
N MET A 234 -21.47 -68.22 14.94
CA MET A 234 -20.48 -67.92 13.91
C MET A 234 -20.90 -66.79 12.99
N LYS A 235 -22.21 -66.68 12.70
CA LYS A 235 -22.76 -65.56 11.93
C LYS A 235 -22.52 -64.23 12.65
N GLU A 236 -22.90 -64.14 13.93
CA GLU A 236 -22.69 -62.94 14.76
C GLU A 236 -21.20 -62.57 14.86
N LEU A 237 -20.33 -63.57 15.04
CA LEU A 237 -18.88 -63.36 15.10
C LEU A 237 -18.34 -62.83 13.77
N ASN A 238 -18.74 -63.42 12.63
CA ASN A 238 -18.32 -62.98 11.30
C ASN A 238 -18.83 -61.57 10.96
N GLU A 239 -20.05 -61.21 11.38
CA GLU A 239 -20.59 -59.85 11.24
C GLU A 239 -19.77 -58.83 12.04
N SER A 240 -19.50 -59.13 13.32
CA SER A 240 -18.68 -58.30 14.20
C SER A 240 -17.24 -58.15 13.69
N TRP A 241 -16.66 -59.25 13.21
CA TRP A 241 -15.33 -59.30 12.61
C TRP A 241 -15.25 -58.43 11.34
N SER A 242 -16.25 -58.54 10.46
CA SER A 242 -16.35 -57.72 9.24
C SER A 242 -16.45 -56.22 9.58
N HIS A 243 -17.21 -55.88 10.63
CA HIS A 243 -17.29 -54.51 11.13
C HIS A 243 -15.91 -53.99 11.60
N ILE A 244 -15.15 -54.77 12.37
CA ILE A 244 -13.79 -54.39 12.81
C ILE A 244 -12.84 -54.19 11.63
N ILE A 245 -12.87 -55.08 10.62
CA ILE A 245 -12.03 -54.93 9.41
C ILE A 245 -12.36 -53.62 8.71
N SER A 246 -13.65 -53.35 8.47
CA SER A 246 -14.09 -52.14 7.77
C SER A 246 -13.73 -50.86 8.55
N SER A 247 -13.94 -50.87 9.86
CA SER A 247 -13.65 -49.74 10.75
C SER A 247 -12.14 -49.47 10.83
N THR A 248 -11.31 -50.51 10.90
CA THR A 248 -9.85 -50.39 10.89
C THR A 248 -9.33 -49.83 9.58
N LYS A 249 -9.93 -50.21 8.45
CA LYS A 249 -9.56 -49.68 7.13
C LYS A 249 -9.86 -48.18 7.03
N ILE A 250 -11.06 -47.77 7.45
CA ILE A 250 -11.47 -46.35 7.45
C ILE A 250 -10.57 -45.54 8.37
N PHE A 251 -10.32 -46.03 9.59
CA PHE A 251 -9.43 -45.39 10.56
C PHE A 251 -8.01 -45.21 10.01
N SER A 252 -7.44 -46.26 9.41
CA SER A 252 -6.10 -46.20 8.80
C SER A 252 -6.02 -45.19 7.66
N GLN A 253 -7.04 -45.17 6.79
CA GLN A 253 -7.13 -44.20 5.68
C GLN A 253 -7.23 -42.77 6.20
N ASN A 254 -8.08 -42.51 7.19
CA ASN A 254 -8.24 -41.19 7.78
C ASN A 254 -6.94 -40.67 8.42
N ILE A 255 -6.18 -41.53 9.11
CA ILE A 255 -4.87 -41.16 9.66
C ILE A 255 -3.88 -40.83 8.55
N GLN A 256 -3.81 -41.63 7.48
CA GLN A 256 -2.91 -41.38 6.36
C GLN A 256 -3.25 -40.07 5.63
N ASP A 257 -4.54 -39.81 5.40
CA ASP A 257 -5.01 -38.58 4.75
C ASP A 257 -4.77 -37.35 5.64
N ALA A 258 -4.95 -37.47 6.97
CA ALA A 258 -4.60 -36.42 7.92
C ALA A 258 -3.10 -36.14 7.94
N LEU A 259 -2.25 -37.17 7.97
CA LEU A 259 -0.79 -37.03 7.95
C LEU A 259 -0.31 -36.37 6.65
N LYS A 260 -0.86 -36.79 5.51
CA LYS A 260 -0.56 -36.15 4.22
C LYS A 260 -0.96 -34.68 4.21
N ARG A 261 -2.16 -34.34 4.68
CA ARG A 261 -2.63 -32.95 4.76
C ARG A 261 -1.76 -32.11 5.69
N ASN A 262 -1.43 -32.63 6.87
CA ASN A 262 -0.59 -31.93 7.85
C ASN A 262 0.83 -31.68 7.30
N LYS A 263 1.42 -32.67 6.61
CA LYS A 263 2.73 -32.53 5.96
C LYS A 263 2.72 -31.43 4.89
N VAL A 264 1.75 -31.45 3.98
CA VAL A 264 1.61 -30.40 2.94
C VAL A 264 1.42 -29.02 3.58
N LEU A 265 0.60 -28.93 4.63
CA LEU A 265 0.38 -27.68 5.34
C LEU A 265 1.68 -27.13 5.97
N HIS A 266 2.50 -27.98 6.58
CA HIS A 266 3.80 -27.58 7.13
C HIS A 266 4.78 -27.15 6.03
N GLU A 267 4.82 -27.87 4.90
CA GLU A 267 5.65 -27.51 3.74
C GLU A 267 5.23 -26.15 3.15
N ASP A 268 3.93 -25.91 2.99
CA ASP A 268 3.39 -24.65 2.47
C ASP A 268 3.66 -23.46 3.43
N ILE A 269 3.55 -23.68 4.75
CA ILE A 269 3.90 -22.67 5.76
C ILE A 269 5.39 -22.33 5.66
N GLN A 270 6.25 -23.35 5.60
CA GLN A 270 7.69 -23.13 5.53
C GLN A 270 8.11 -22.43 4.23
N GLU A 271 7.56 -22.82 3.08
CA GLU A 271 7.83 -22.15 1.79
C GLU A 271 7.45 -20.66 1.86
N LEU A 272 6.32 -20.34 2.49
CA LEU A 272 5.87 -18.96 2.62
C LEU A 272 6.69 -18.17 3.64
N GLU A 273 7.13 -18.79 4.75
CA GLU A 273 8.05 -18.15 5.70
C GLU A 273 9.41 -17.85 5.06
N ASP A 274 9.96 -18.80 4.30
CA ASP A 274 11.22 -18.62 3.55
C ASP A 274 11.06 -17.49 2.51
N TRP A 275 9.94 -17.48 1.79
CA TRP A 275 9.63 -16.40 0.85
C TRP A 275 9.50 -15.03 1.54
N ILE A 276 8.83 -14.96 2.69
CA ILE A 276 8.71 -13.73 3.48
C ILE A 276 10.10 -13.27 3.93
N MET A 277 10.95 -14.17 4.42
CA MET A 277 12.31 -13.87 4.85
C MET A 277 13.15 -13.29 3.70
N ASP A 278 13.09 -13.90 2.52
CA ASP A 278 13.76 -13.40 1.31
C ASP A 278 13.27 -11.98 0.95
N LYS A 279 11.96 -11.75 1.02
CA LYS A 279 11.36 -10.44 0.72
C LYS A 279 11.62 -9.39 1.80
N GLU A 280 11.75 -9.79 3.06
CA GLU A 280 12.20 -8.91 4.13
C GLU A 280 13.65 -8.46 3.93
N HIS A 281 14.49 -9.31 3.33
CA HIS A 281 15.85 -8.93 2.94
C HIS A 281 15.87 -7.93 1.78
N GLU A 282 14.96 -8.07 0.81
CA GLU A 282 14.75 -7.09 -0.27
C GLU A 282 14.16 -5.76 0.24
N ALA A 283 13.52 -5.75 1.41
CA ALA A 283 12.94 -4.58 2.08
C ALA A 283 13.66 -4.24 3.41
N PRO A 284 14.92 -3.75 3.33
CA PRO A 284 15.70 -3.42 4.52
C PRO A 284 15.05 -2.30 5.34
N ALA A 285 15.35 -2.26 6.63
CA ALA A 285 14.84 -1.19 7.50
C ALA A 285 15.35 0.19 7.04
N ASP A 286 16.60 0.26 6.62
CA ASP A 286 17.26 1.45 6.08
C ASP A 286 17.68 1.20 4.62
N ASP A 287 17.28 2.10 3.71
CA ASP A 287 17.61 2.04 2.28
C ASP A 287 18.99 2.62 1.96
N GLY A 288 19.66 3.15 2.99
CA GLY A 288 20.89 3.91 2.86
C GLY A 288 20.66 5.34 2.39
N PRO A 289 21.73 6.13 2.26
CA PRO A 289 21.63 7.53 1.85
C PRO A 289 21.27 7.64 0.36
N ILE A 290 20.34 8.54 0.07
CA ILE A 290 19.89 8.86 -1.29
C ILE A 290 20.41 10.24 -1.66
N PHE A 291 21.11 10.31 -2.80
CA PHE A 291 21.80 11.51 -3.29
C PHE A 291 21.30 12.02 -4.64
N TYR A 292 20.56 11.19 -5.39
CA TYR A 292 20.09 11.51 -6.74
C TYR A 292 18.60 11.21 -6.90
N GLN A 293 17.91 11.99 -7.73
CA GLN A 293 16.48 11.80 -8.02
C GLN A 293 16.20 10.42 -8.66
N ASP A 294 17.09 9.96 -9.53
CA ASP A 294 16.93 8.64 -10.18
C ASP A 294 16.90 7.50 -9.15
N GLN A 295 17.64 7.63 -8.04
CA GLN A 295 17.60 6.66 -6.95
C GLN A 295 16.23 6.65 -6.24
N ILE A 296 15.55 7.79 -6.10
CA ILE A 296 14.18 7.84 -5.56
C ILE A 296 13.24 7.04 -6.46
N ARG A 297 13.35 7.23 -7.78
CA ARG A 297 12.54 6.50 -8.76
C ARG A 297 12.84 5.01 -8.74
N GLU A 298 14.10 4.62 -8.78
CA GLU A 298 14.53 3.22 -8.71
C GLU A 298 14.01 2.53 -7.43
N ARG A 299 14.10 3.20 -6.27
CA ARG A 299 13.55 2.69 -5.01
C ARG A 299 12.03 2.56 -5.07
N LEU A 300 11.33 3.56 -5.61
CA LEU A 300 9.89 3.52 -5.76
C LEU A 300 9.45 2.34 -6.64
N GLU A 301 10.09 2.14 -7.79
CA GLU A 301 9.82 1.03 -8.71
C GLU A 301 10.11 -0.33 -8.05
N GLN A 302 11.21 -0.46 -7.31
CA GLN A 302 11.56 -1.66 -6.55
C GLN A 302 10.45 -2.01 -5.53
N TYR A 303 10.00 -1.03 -4.73
CA TYR A 303 8.98 -1.26 -3.72
C TYR A 303 7.58 -1.47 -4.30
N GLN A 304 7.23 -0.82 -5.41
CA GLN A 304 5.98 -1.08 -6.13
C GLN A 304 5.94 -2.49 -6.74
N LYS A 305 7.07 -2.97 -7.25
CA LYS A 305 7.21 -4.36 -7.69
C LYS A 305 6.98 -5.32 -6.52
N LEU A 306 7.62 -5.08 -5.38
CA LEU A 306 7.45 -5.91 -4.20
C LEU A 306 6.00 -5.89 -3.67
N GLN A 307 5.34 -4.73 -3.69
CA GLN A 307 3.93 -4.59 -3.34
C GLN A 307 3.03 -5.42 -4.28
N THR A 308 3.34 -5.43 -5.58
CA THR A 308 2.62 -6.25 -6.56
C THR A 308 2.80 -7.74 -6.27
N GLU A 309 4.03 -8.17 -5.96
CA GLU A 309 4.31 -9.56 -5.58
C GLU A 309 3.56 -9.98 -4.30
N LEU A 310 3.49 -9.10 -3.28
CA LEU A 310 2.69 -9.33 -2.07
C LEU A 310 1.20 -9.48 -2.39
N ASN A 311 0.63 -8.58 -3.21
CA ASN A 311 -0.77 -8.66 -3.60
C ASN A 311 -1.12 -9.98 -4.33
N LEU A 312 -0.19 -10.52 -5.12
CA LEU A 312 -0.38 -11.82 -5.79
C LEU A 312 -0.37 -12.99 -4.79
N LYS A 313 0.41 -12.91 -3.71
CA LYS A 313 0.52 -13.95 -2.66
C LYS A 313 -0.57 -13.81 -1.57
N GLU A 314 -1.29 -12.70 -1.48
CA GLU A 314 -2.30 -12.44 -0.44
C GLU A 314 -3.36 -13.56 -0.33
N ASN A 315 -3.89 -14.01 -1.48
CA ASN A 315 -4.89 -15.08 -1.50
C ASN A 315 -4.31 -16.43 -1.05
N ILE A 316 -3.04 -16.69 -1.34
CA ILE A 316 -2.35 -17.92 -0.91
C ILE A 316 -2.21 -17.90 0.61
N VAL A 317 -1.74 -16.79 1.20
CA VAL A 317 -1.63 -16.62 2.66
C VAL A 317 -3.00 -16.80 3.33
N ARG A 318 -4.04 -16.14 2.80
CA ARG A 318 -5.40 -16.25 3.34
C ARG A 318 -5.91 -17.68 3.33
N ASN A 319 -5.75 -18.39 2.21
CA ASN A 319 -6.20 -19.78 2.09
C ASN A 319 -5.43 -20.70 3.01
N LEU A 320 -4.11 -20.52 3.12
CA LEU A 320 -3.25 -21.32 4.00
C LEU A 320 -3.63 -21.14 5.48
N VAL A 321 -3.88 -19.89 5.91
CA VAL A 321 -4.34 -19.59 7.27
C VAL A 321 -5.73 -20.17 7.53
N LEU A 322 -6.66 -20.12 6.56
CA LEU A 322 -7.98 -20.72 6.70
C LEU A 322 -7.91 -22.24 6.82
N GLN A 323 -7.12 -22.89 5.97
CA GLN A 323 -6.89 -24.33 6.01
C GLN A 323 -6.26 -24.75 7.35
N GLY A 324 -5.20 -24.06 7.75
CA GLY A 324 -4.55 -24.30 9.03
C GLY A 324 -5.48 -24.09 10.23
N ARG A 325 -6.34 -23.06 10.19
CA ARG A 325 -7.33 -22.78 11.25
C ARG A 325 -8.41 -23.84 11.40
N GLN A 326 -8.86 -24.46 10.30
CA GLN A 326 -9.83 -25.56 10.35
C GLN A 326 -9.23 -26.81 11.00
N ASP A 327 -7.92 -27.00 10.87
CA ASP A 327 -7.16 -28.10 11.44
C ASP A 327 -6.50 -27.73 12.80
N LEU A 328 -6.95 -26.68 13.51
CA LEU A 328 -6.33 -26.23 14.79
C LEU A 328 -6.75 -27.01 16.04
N SER A 329 -7.78 -27.86 15.99
CA SER A 329 -8.25 -28.55 17.19
C SER A 329 -7.20 -29.57 17.66
N GLY A 330 -6.31 -29.14 18.56
CA GLY A 330 -5.34 -30.00 19.24
C GLY A 330 -3.86 -29.84 18.86
N ALA A 331 -3.46 -28.89 18.00
CA ALA A 331 -2.06 -28.68 17.60
C ALA A 331 -1.53 -27.27 17.94
N PRO A 332 -0.92 -27.07 19.13
CA PRO A 332 -0.40 -25.77 19.54
C PRO A 332 0.81 -25.31 18.70
N GLU A 333 1.64 -26.23 18.22
CA GLU A 333 2.81 -25.90 17.38
C GLU A 333 2.38 -25.32 16.03
N LEU A 334 1.41 -25.96 15.36
CA LEU A 334 0.83 -25.44 14.11
C LEU A 334 0.16 -24.07 14.32
N ALA A 335 -0.54 -23.89 15.44
CA ALA A 335 -1.12 -22.60 15.81
C ALA A 335 -0.07 -21.50 15.90
N GLN A 336 1.04 -21.79 16.60
CA GLN A 336 2.14 -20.86 16.76
C GLN A 336 2.81 -20.53 15.42
N SER A 337 3.10 -21.53 14.58
CA SER A 337 3.67 -21.30 13.25
C SER A 337 2.75 -20.42 12.37
N LEU A 338 1.44 -20.66 12.38
CA LEU A 338 0.49 -19.81 11.64
C LEU A 338 0.42 -18.38 12.20
N GLU A 339 0.48 -18.21 13.51
CA GLU A 339 0.52 -16.88 14.14
C GLU A 339 1.80 -16.11 13.77
N THR A 340 2.96 -16.79 13.81
CA THR A 340 4.24 -16.23 13.36
C THR A 340 4.20 -15.85 11.89
N LEU A 341 3.71 -16.73 11.03
CA LEU A 341 3.54 -16.47 9.60
C LEU A 341 2.66 -15.23 9.35
N VAL A 342 1.49 -15.15 9.99
CA VAL A 342 0.57 -14.00 9.85
C VAL A 342 1.21 -12.71 10.35
N SER A 343 1.92 -12.77 11.47
CA SER A 343 2.66 -11.63 12.02
C SER A 343 3.73 -11.14 11.04
N ASN A 344 4.57 -12.04 10.52
CA ASN A 344 5.65 -11.70 9.59
C ASN A 344 5.10 -11.15 8.27
N TRP A 345 4.07 -11.79 7.71
CA TRP A 345 3.37 -11.30 6.53
C TRP A 345 2.84 -9.86 6.72
N SER A 346 2.12 -9.61 7.82
CA SER A 346 1.57 -8.28 8.13
C SER A 346 2.67 -7.23 8.33
N ASN A 347 3.79 -7.62 8.95
CA ASN A 347 4.92 -6.72 9.16
C ASN A 347 5.59 -6.35 7.82
N LEU A 348 5.85 -7.33 6.96
CA LEU A 348 6.39 -7.10 5.62
C LEU A 348 5.46 -6.23 4.78
N GLN A 349 4.15 -6.54 4.74
CA GLN A 349 3.16 -5.75 4.01
C GLN A 349 3.14 -4.30 4.47
N LYS A 350 3.03 -4.07 5.79
CA LYS A 350 3.07 -2.72 6.36
C LYS A 350 4.37 -1.98 6.04
N LYS A 351 5.51 -2.68 6.10
CA LYS A 351 6.82 -2.09 5.78
C LYS A 351 6.85 -1.64 4.31
N VAL A 352 6.44 -2.50 3.38
CA VAL A 352 6.41 -2.18 1.95
C VAL A 352 5.44 -1.04 1.66
N ASP A 353 4.22 -1.07 2.20
CA ASP A 353 3.23 0.00 2.01
C ASP A 353 3.76 1.35 2.51
N THR A 354 4.43 1.35 3.68
CA THR A 354 5.06 2.56 4.23
C THR A 354 6.17 3.08 3.31
N LYS A 355 7.01 2.19 2.76
CA LYS A 355 8.10 2.56 1.84
C LYS A 355 7.55 3.09 0.51
N VAL A 356 6.55 2.43 -0.08
CA VAL A 356 5.88 2.89 -1.30
C VAL A 356 5.26 4.27 -1.09
N GLY A 357 4.54 4.48 0.02
CA GLY A 357 3.97 5.80 0.36
C GLY A 357 5.05 6.87 0.50
N PHE A 358 6.09 6.59 1.28
CA PHE A 358 7.20 7.52 1.49
C PHE A 358 7.90 7.93 0.18
N TYR A 359 8.24 6.96 -0.68
CA TYR A 359 8.91 7.26 -1.95
C TYR A 359 8.00 7.94 -2.96
N ASN A 360 6.71 7.59 -3.00
CA ASN A 360 5.72 8.30 -3.82
C ASN A 360 5.62 9.77 -3.41
N ASP A 361 5.52 10.04 -2.10
CA ASP A 361 5.40 11.41 -1.58
C ASP A 361 6.64 12.25 -1.93
N ILE A 362 7.84 11.69 -1.71
CA ILE A 362 9.09 12.37 -2.07
C ILE A 362 9.18 12.60 -3.58
N TYR A 363 8.86 11.59 -4.39
CA TYR A 363 8.88 11.72 -5.84
C TYR A 363 7.91 12.81 -6.34
N ALA A 364 6.69 12.85 -5.80
CA ALA A 364 5.71 13.88 -6.12
C ALA A 364 6.19 15.28 -5.72
N LEU A 365 6.75 15.43 -4.52
CA LEU A 365 7.35 16.71 -4.07
C LEU A 365 8.48 17.17 -5.00
N HIS A 366 9.34 16.25 -5.46
CA HIS A 366 10.39 16.59 -6.41
C HIS A 366 9.85 17.05 -7.76
N GLU A 367 8.84 16.38 -8.28
CA GLU A 367 8.27 16.71 -9.57
C GLU A 367 7.53 18.06 -9.51
N ASP A 368 6.77 18.30 -8.44
CA ASP A 368 6.13 19.59 -8.16
C ASP A 368 7.15 20.72 -8.03
N LEU A 369 8.23 20.50 -7.27
CA LEU A 369 9.31 21.47 -7.12
C LEU A 369 9.96 21.80 -8.47
N LYS A 370 10.27 20.78 -9.27
CA LYS A 370 10.90 20.96 -10.59
C LYS A 370 9.99 21.76 -11.53
N ASN A 371 8.70 21.46 -11.53
CA ASN A 371 7.71 22.17 -12.34
C ASN A 371 7.56 23.62 -11.89
N LEU A 372 7.48 23.88 -10.58
CA LEU A 372 7.42 25.24 -10.02
C LEU A 372 8.70 26.02 -10.31
N LEU A 373 9.88 25.44 -10.07
CA LEU A 373 11.16 26.08 -10.39
C LEU A 373 11.26 26.42 -11.87
N HIS A 374 10.79 25.55 -12.77
CA HIS A 374 10.78 25.85 -14.20
C HIS A 374 9.86 27.04 -14.53
N GLN A 375 8.62 27.02 -14.03
CA GLN A 375 7.65 28.10 -14.24
C GLN A 375 8.17 29.44 -13.70
N GLU A 376 8.71 29.45 -12.49
CA GLU A 376 9.25 30.66 -11.87
C GLU A 376 10.52 31.16 -12.58
N ASN A 377 11.37 30.26 -13.09
CA ASN A 377 12.53 30.69 -13.89
C ASN A 377 12.11 31.32 -15.22
N VAL A 378 11.08 30.80 -15.91
CA VAL A 378 10.53 31.43 -17.13
C VAL A 378 9.97 32.82 -16.82
N TRP A 379 9.31 32.97 -15.67
CA TRP A 379 8.85 34.28 -15.21
C TRP A 379 10.03 35.21 -14.92
N LEU A 380 11.07 34.74 -14.22
CA LEU A 380 12.30 35.50 -13.96
C LEU A 380 13.04 35.88 -15.24
N ASP A 381 13.07 35.03 -16.27
CA ASP A 381 13.63 35.36 -17.59
C ASP A 381 12.86 36.54 -18.22
N THR A 382 11.53 36.52 -18.10
CA THR A 382 10.68 37.60 -18.60
C THR A 382 10.85 38.90 -17.81
N LEU A 383 10.96 38.79 -16.48
CA LEU A 383 11.26 39.94 -15.60
C LEU A 383 12.62 40.52 -15.93
N GLN A 384 13.65 39.69 -16.05
CA GLN A 384 15.00 40.10 -16.40
C GLN A 384 15.00 40.85 -17.72
N ASN A 385 14.31 40.31 -18.74
CA ASN A 385 14.15 41.02 -20.00
C ASN A 385 13.45 42.37 -19.80
N LYS A 386 12.38 42.49 -19.02
CA LYS A 386 11.71 43.79 -18.78
C LYS A 386 12.54 44.79 -17.98
N VAL A 387 13.33 44.32 -17.01
CA VAL A 387 14.17 45.17 -16.15
C VAL A 387 15.38 45.72 -16.92
N PHE A 388 15.99 44.88 -17.75
CA PHE A 388 17.20 45.23 -18.50
C PHE A 388 16.95 45.60 -19.96
N SER A 389 15.73 45.44 -20.48
CA SER A 389 15.34 46.06 -21.74
C SER A 389 15.40 47.57 -21.52
N SER A 390 16.46 48.18 -22.01
CA SER A 390 16.51 49.61 -22.19
C SER A 390 15.45 49.97 -23.22
N SER A 391 14.45 50.76 -22.84
CA SER A 391 13.71 51.59 -23.78
C SER A 391 14.75 52.41 -24.53
N ASN A 392 15.08 51.93 -25.72
CA ASN A 392 16.16 52.41 -26.55
C ASN A 392 15.64 53.65 -27.27
N ASP A 393 16.37 54.75 -27.14
CA ASP A 393 16.19 56.01 -27.85
C ASP A 393 14.85 56.75 -27.67
N GLY A 394 14.83 57.66 -26.68
CA GLY A 394 13.99 58.87 -26.78
C GLY A 394 12.83 59.02 -25.79
N ALA A 395 12.76 58.19 -24.74
CA ALA A 395 11.63 58.16 -23.82
C ALA A 395 11.19 59.54 -23.29
N ASP A 396 10.08 60.00 -23.84
CA ASP A 396 9.27 61.09 -23.31
C ASP A 396 8.53 60.62 -22.04
N ALA A 397 7.84 61.54 -21.37
CA ALA A 397 7.15 61.20 -20.13
C ALA A 397 6.06 60.12 -20.30
N GLU A 398 5.53 59.95 -21.51
CA GLU A 398 4.51 58.95 -21.84
C GLU A 398 5.11 57.55 -21.93
N GLU A 399 6.22 57.39 -22.67
CA GLU A 399 6.93 56.11 -22.79
C GLU A 399 7.48 55.63 -21.44
N ILE A 400 8.00 56.54 -20.61
CA ILE A 400 8.46 56.21 -19.25
C ILE A 400 7.28 55.77 -18.37
N SER A 401 6.11 56.40 -18.53
CA SER A 401 4.90 56.03 -17.80
C SER A 401 4.36 54.66 -18.23
N GLU A 402 4.42 54.32 -19.52
CA GLU A 402 4.03 53.01 -20.03
C GLU A 402 5.01 51.92 -19.58
N GLU A 403 6.32 52.19 -19.63
CA GLU A 403 7.36 51.28 -19.10
C GLU A 403 7.14 51.02 -17.60
N LEU A 404 6.85 52.07 -16.83
CA LEU A 404 6.55 51.94 -15.40
C LEU A 404 5.30 51.10 -15.17
N ASP A 405 4.17 51.43 -15.81
CA ASP A 405 2.90 50.74 -15.61
C ASP A 405 2.99 49.28 -16.04
N THR A 406 3.68 48.99 -17.15
CA THR A 406 3.90 47.61 -17.61
C THR A 406 4.77 46.80 -16.66
N LEU A 407 5.86 47.38 -16.12
CA LEU A 407 6.75 46.69 -15.17
C LEU A 407 6.07 46.52 -13.80
N GLU A 408 5.40 47.55 -13.29
CA GLU A 408 4.71 47.52 -11.99
C GLU A 408 3.53 46.54 -12.03
N ARG A 409 2.71 46.55 -13.08
CA ARG A 409 1.66 45.54 -13.26
C ARG A 409 2.24 44.14 -13.34
N PHE A 410 3.33 43.95 -14.07
CA PHE A 410 3.97 42.63 -14.22
C PHE A 410 4.46 42.06 -12.88
N VAL A 411 5.12 42.88 -12.05
CA VAL A 411 5.58 42.47 -10.72
C VAL A 411 4.40 42.26 -9.76
N LYS A 412 3.39 43.14 -9.80
CA LYS A 412 2.24 43.11 -8.87
C LYS A 412 1.26 41.98 -9.16
N THR A 413 1.10 41.60 -10.42
CA THR A 413 0.23 40.48 -10.83
C THR A 413 0.86 39.13 -10.57
N HIS A 414 2.18 39.06 -10.35
CA HIS A 414 2.83 37.83 -9.98
C HIS A 414 2.45 37.42 -8.56
N SER A 415 2.05 36.17 -8.40
CA SER A 415 1.61 35.64 -7.11
C SER A 415 2.82 35.23 -6.28
N LYS A 416 3.00 35.83 -5.10
CA LYS A 416 4.00 35.38 -4.11
C LYS A 416 3.79 33.92 -3.68
N SER A 417 2.59 33.37 -3.89
CA SER A 417 2.25 32.00 -3.50
C SER A 417 3.14 30.94 -4.15
N SER A 418 3.60 31.12 -5.38
CA SER A 418 4.45 30.12 -6.05
C SER A 418 5.86 30.09 -5.47
N HIS A 419 6.42 31.26 -5.16
CA HIS A 419 7.70 31.38 -4.46
C HIS A 419 7.63 30.73 -3.06
N ASP A 420 6.61 31.07 -2.27
CA ASP A 420 6.44 30.51 -0.92
C ASP A 420 6.29 28.98 -0.96
N LYS A 421 5.55 28.43 -1.93
CA LYS A 421 5.40 26.99 -2.14
C LYS A 421 6.71 26.27 -2.46
N ILE A 422 7.61 26.90 -3.23
CA ILE A 422 8.92 26.32 -3.54
C ILE A 422 9.73 26.11 -2.25
N PHE A 423 9.71 27.08 -1.33
CA PHE A 423 10.42 26.95 -0.04
C PHE A 423 9.71 26.01 0.92
N GLU A 424 8.37 25.98 0.93
CA GLU A 424 7.62 24.99 1.69
C GLU A 424 7.97 23.55 1.26
N ILE A 425 7.99 23.30 -0.05
CA ILE A 425 8.38 21.99 -0.60
C ILE A 425 9.86 21.71 -0.29
N SER A 426 10.74 22.71 -0.38
CA SER A 426 12.15 22.60 0.00
C SER A 426 12.32 22.15 1.47
N ASP A 427 11.62 22.79 2.40
CA ASP A 427 11.68 22.48 3.82
C ASP A 427 11.14 21.07 4.11
N ARG A 428 10.05 20.69 3.44
CA ARG A 428 9.50 19.34 3.53
C ARG A 428 10.48 18.29 3.03
N LEU A 429 11.16 18.54 1.90
CA LEU A 429 12.20 17.65 1.36
C LEU A 429 13.41 17.59 2.31
N GLN A 430 13.81 18.70 2.91
CA GLN A 430 14.93 18.75 3.87
C GLN A 430 14.60 18.02 5.19
N ALA A 431 13.32 17.97 5.58
CA ALA A 431 12.87 17.18 6.73
C ALA A 431 12.90 15.66 6.46
N THR A 432 13.03 15.24 5.19
CA THR A 432 13.22 13.82 4.87
C THR A 432 14.67 13.38 5.09
N LYS A 433 14.89 12.06 5.20
CA LYS A 433 16.24 11.49 5.28
C LYS A 433 17.01 11.52 3.94
N VAL A 434 16.42 12.11 2.89
CA VAL A 434 16.99 12.15 1.53
C VAL A 434 17.78 13.45 1.36
N SER A 435 19.03 13.35 0.91
CA SER A 435 19.91 14.50 0.76
C SER A 435 20.20 14.71 -0.72
N LEU A 436 19.67 15.76 -1.33
CA LEU A 436 19.80 15.96 -2.78
C LEU A 436 20.57 17.25 -3.10
N PRO A 437 21.92 17.19 -3.15
CA PRO A 437 22.75 18.38 -3.35
C PRO A 437 22.43 19.15 -4.63
N ALA A 438 22.12 18.43 -5.72
CA ALA A 438 21.77 19.06 -6.99
C ALA A 438 20.46 19.86 -6.89
N THR A 439 19.43 19.29 -6.28
CA THR A 439 18.15 19.98 -6.04
C THR A 439 18.34 21.19 -5.12
N ASN A 440 19.09 21.04 -4.02
CA ASN A 440 19.38 22.14 -3.11
C ASN A 440 20.17 23.27 -3.79
N SER A 441 21.11 22.92 -4.68
CA SER A 441 21.84 23.89 -5.50
C SER A 441 20.89 24.67 -6.42
N LEU A 442 19.96 23.99 -7.09
CA LEU A 442 18.96 24.64 -7.96
C LEU A 442 18.04 25.58 -7.18
N ILE A 443 17.56 25.17 -6.00
CA ILE A 443 16.74 26.03 -5.12
C ILE A 443 17.55 27.27 -4.68
N ASN A 444 18.82 27.09 -4.31
CA ASN A 444 19.66 28.21 -3.89
C ASN A 444 19.98 29.16 -5.05
N GLN A 445 20.25 28.63 -6.25
CA GLN A 445 20.43 29.43 -7.47
C GLN A 445 19.17 30.24 -7.78
N PHE A 446 17.99 29.60 -7.70
CA PHE A 446 16.71 30.28 -7.86
C PHE A 446 16.52 31.38 -6.80
N ARG A 447 16.79 31.10 -5.52
CA ARG A 447 16.67 32.08 -4.42
C ARG A 447 17.51 33.33 -4.68
N ILE A 448 18.79 33.14 -4.98
CA ILE A 448 19.73 34.26 -5.24
C ILE A 448 19.24 35.07 -6.43
N ARG A 449 18.85 34.40 -7.53
CA ARG A 449 18.38 35.05 -8.75
C ARG A 449 17.08 35.83 -8.52
N TRP A 450 16.14 35.25 -7.78
CA TRP A 450 14.87 35.88 -7.42
C TRP A 450 15.11 37.15 -6.61
N GLU A 451 15.89 37.08 -5.54
CA GLU A 451 16.18 38.23 -4.67
C GLU A 451 16.83 39.38 -5.45
N GLN A 452 17.82 39.06 -6.31
CA GLN A 452 18.51 40.04 -7.14
C GLN A 452 17.57 40.70 -8.16
N LEU A 453 16.87 39.92 -8.98
CA LEU A 453 16.00 40.47 -10.02
C LEU A 453 14.81 41.23 -9.44
N HIS A 454 14.28 40.79 -8.30
CA HIS A 454 13.23 41.49 -7.61
C HIS A 454 13.74 42.85 -7.11
N ASP A 455 14.90 42.91 -6.44
CA ASP A 455 15.51 44.18 -6.00
C ASP A 455 15.80 45.12 -7.18
N ASP A 456 16.36 44.60 -8.28
CA ASP A 456 16.61 45.38 -9.50
C ASP A 456 15.32 45.91 -10.13
N ALA A 457 14.24 45.12 -10.14
CA ALA A 457 12.93 45.57 -10.61
C ALA A 457 12.39 46.73 -9.76
N TYR A 458 12.45 46.63 -8.43
CA TYR A 458 11.99 47.71 -7.54
C TYR A 458 12.85 48.97 -7.65
N LYS A 459 14.17 48.83 -7.81
CA LYS A 459 15.07 49.97 -8.09
C LYS A 459 14.74 50.65 -9.40
N LYS A 460 14.43 49.88 -10.45
CA LYS A 460 14.02 50.39 -11.77
C LYS A 460 12.66 51.11 -11.67
N ILE A 461 11.67 50.50 -11.02
CA ILE A 461 10.35 51.12 -10.74
C ILE A 461 10.51 52.45 -9.99
N HIS A 462 11.35 52.48 -8.94
CA HIS A 462 11.63 53.71 -8.19
C HIS A 462 12.29 54.79 -9.08
N THR A 463 13.25 54.38 -9.92
CA THR A 463 13.93 55.29 -10.85
C THR A 463 12.97 55.87 -11.87
N LEU A 464 12.09 55.06 -12.47
CA LEU A 464 11.07 55.50 -13.42
C LEU A 464 10.06 56.45 -12.74
N ASN A 465 9.59 56.14 -11.53
CA ASN A 465 8.72 57.02 -10.74
C ASN A 465 9.36 58.38 -10.47
N SER A 466 10.64 58.39 -10.06
CA SER A 466 11.39 59.63 -9.85
C SER A 466 11.48 60.47 -11.13
N GLN A 467 11.76 59.82 -12.27
CA GLN A 467 11.80 60.49 -13.57
C GLN A 467 10.44 61.09 -13.95
N ILE A 468 9.34 60.36 -13.76
CA ILE A 468 7.98 60.87 -14.02
C ILE A 468 7.67 62.08 -13.13
N SER A 469 8.02 62.02 -11.85
CA SER A 469 7.85 63.14 -10.92
C SER A 469 8.65 64.38 -11.35
N ASP A 470 9.89 64.20 -11.81
CA ASP A 470 10.71 65.29 -12.36
C ASP A 470 10.04 65.94 -13.59
N TYR A 471 9.52 65.13 -14.52
CA TYR A 471 8.83 65.64 -15.71
C TYR A 471 7.53 66.39 -15.35
N GLN A 472 6.76 65.87 -14.39
CA GLN A 472 5.54 66.54 -13.89
C GLN A 472 5.87 67.87 -13.22
N HIS A 473 6.87 67.90 -12.34
CA HIS A 473 7.31 69.13 -11.68
C HIS A 473 7.76 70.18 -12.71
N MET A 474 8.54 69.79 -13.70
CA MET A 474 8.98 70.66 -14.78
C MET A 474 7.81 71.18 -15.61
N GLY A 475 6.86 70.32 -15.99
CA GLY A 475 5.65 70.71 -16.72
C GLY A 475 4.80 71.73 -15.94
N HIS A 476 4.67 71.56 -14.63
CA HIS A 476 3.99 72.52 -13.77
C HIS A 476 4.71 73.87 -13.70
N GLN A 477 6.04 73.87 -13.57
CA GLN A 477 6.83 75.12 -13.56
C GLN A 477 6.78 75.85 -14.91
N ILE A 478 6.80 75.12 -16.03
CA ILE A 478 6.60 75.68 -17.38
C ILE A 478 5.23 76.37 -17.47
N THR A 479 4.17 75.71 -17.00
CA THR A 479 2.81 76.26 -17.03
C THR A 479 2.69 77.49 -16.14
N ALA A 480 3.23 77.43 -14.92
CA ALA A 480 3.25 78.56 -13.99
C ALA A 480 4.02 79.76 -14.57
N MET A 481 5.13 79.52 -15.28
CA MET A 481 5.88 80.56 -15.96
C MET A 481 5.06 81.20 -17.09
N PHE A 482 4.34 80.42 -17.91
CA PHE A 482 3.45 80.97 -18.95
C PHE A 482 2.33 81.84 -18.34
N GLU A 483 1.70 81.37 -17.27
CA GLU A 483 0.64 82.12 -16.58
C GLU A 483 1.18 83.41 -15.97
N TRP A 484 2.35 83.34 -15.31
CA TRP A 484 3.04 84.50 -14.77
C TRP A 484 3.42 85.47 -15.88
N MET A 485 4.03 85.01 -16.98
CA MET A 485 4.41 85.86 -18.10
C MET A 485 3.19 86.58 -18.68
N LYS A 486 2.06 85.88 -18.86
CA LYS A 486 0.81 86.48 -19.34
C LYS A 486 0.26 87.51 -18.36
N HIS A 487 0.25 87.21 -17.06
CA HIS A 487 -0.21 88.14 -16.03
C HIS A 487 0.66 89.40 -15.98
N THR A 488 1.98 89.21 -15.90
CA THR A 488 2.96 90.29 -15.84
C THR A 488 2.97 91.13 -17.13
N ASP A 489 2.78 90.52 -18.30
CA ASP A 489 2.66 91.26 -19.57
C ASP A 489 1.46 92.22 -19.55
N ASN A 490 0.30 91.73 -19.10
CA ASN A 490 -0.91 92.54 -18.97
C ASN A 490 -0.73 93.66 -17.93
N THR A 491 -0.12 93.34 -16.79
CA THR A 491 0.13 94.31 -15.71
C THR A 491 1.09 95.40 -16.20
N LEU A 492 2.24 95.04 -16.77
CA LEU A 492 3.21 96.00 -17.31
C LEU A 492 2.63 96.82 -18.45
N HIS A 493 1.83 96.21 -19.34
CA HIS A 493 1.14 96.93 -20.40
C HIS A 493 0.16 97.98 -19.84
N ALA A 494 -0.63 97.64 -18.82
CA ALA A 494 -1.54 98.58 -18.17
C ALA A 494 -0.77 99.73 -17.49
N ARG A 495 0.30 99.43 -16.75
CA ARG A 495 1.12 100.46 -16.09
C ARG A 495 1.79 101.41 -17.08
N LEU A 496 2.37 100.87 -18.14
CA LEU A 496 2.99 101.66 -19.21
C LEU A 496 1.97 102.52 -19.95
N LYS A 497 0.73 102.05 -20.11
CA LYS A 497 -0.35 102.83 -20.73
C LYS A 497 -0.80 104.01 -19.85
N ASP A 498 -0.78 103.82 -18.53
CA ASP A 498 -1.18 104.83 -17.54
C ASP A 498 0.01 105.72 -17.10
N ASP A 499 1.16 105.65 -17.78
CA ASP A 499 2.42 106.36 -17.46
C ASP A 499 2.91 106.14 -16.01
N VAL A 500 2.69 104.94 -15.47
CA VAL A 500 3.16 104.50 -14.14
C VAL A 500 4.42 103.67 -14.30
N PHE A 501 5.52 104.07 -13.66
CA PHE A 501 6.84 103.45 -13.77
C PHE A 501 7.32 102.86 -12.43
N ALA A 502 8.48 102.17 -12.46
CA ALA A 502 9.03 101.46 -11.32
C ALA A 502 9.22 102.34 -10.06
N ASP A 503 9.59 103.61 -10.23
CA ASP A 503 9.77 104.56 -9.13
C ASP A 503 8.44 104.94 -8.45
N ASP A 504 7.33 104.87 -9.18
CA ASP A 504 5.99 105.16 -8.67
C ASP A 504 5.41 103.96 -7.87
N VAL A 505 5.98 102.76 -8.06
CA VAL A 505 5.51 101.50 -7.45
C VAL A 505 6.67 100.59 -7.02
N PRO A 506 7.52 101.02 -6.08
CA PRO A 506 8.80 100.36 -5.78
C PRO A 506 8.65 98.93 -5.26
N GLY A 507 7.63 98.63 -4.45
CA GLY A 507 7.40 97.28 -3.91
C GLY A 507 6.98 96.26 -4.98
N GLU A 508 6.27 96.70 -6.02
CA GLU A 508 5.91 95.85 -7.16
C GLU A 508 7.12 95.64 -8.08
N ALA A 509 7.93 96.67 -8.29
CA ALA A 509 9.17 96.57 -9.05
C ALA A 509 10.17 95.59 -8.41
N GLU A 510 10.34 95.65 -7.09
CA GLU A 510 11.20 94.72 -6.34
C GLU A 510 10.70 93.27 -6.46
N LYS A 511 9.39 93.05 -6.29
CA LYS A 511 8.76 91.74 -6.48
C LYS A 511 9.01 91.19 -7.89
N LEU A 512 8.81 92.01 -8.92
CA LEU A 512 9.05 91.60 -10.31
C LEU A 512 10.53 91.24 -10.53
N ILE A 513 11.49 92.00 -9.98
CA ILE A 513 12.93 91.66 -10.09
C ILE A 513 13.20 90.25 -9.53
N ILE A 514 12.65 89.92 -8.36
CA ILE A 514 12.82 88.59 -7.75
C ILE A 514 12.22 87.51 -8.65
N GLU A 515 11.00 87.72 -9.15
CA GLU A 515 10.31 86.76 -10.02
C GLU A 515 11.03 86.57 -11.37
N PHE A 516 11.50 87.65 -12.01
CA PHE A 516 12.31 87.57 -13.23
C PHE A 516 13.60 86.77 -12.99
N ASN A 517 14.32 87.02 -11.88
CA ASN A 517 15.53 86.27 -11.55
C ASN A 517 15.23 84.78 -11.29
N GLN A 518 14.12 84.47 -10.62
CA GLN A 518 13.68 83.10 -10.36
C GLN A 518 13.39 82.35 -11.68
N TYR A 519 12.61 82.95 -12.58
CA TYR A 519 12.29 82.33 -13.87
C TYR A 519 13.49 82.28 -14.82
N GLU A 520 14.43 83.22 -14.73
CA GLU A 520 15.70 83.13 -15.46
C GLU A 520 16.55 81.95 -14.97
N ALA A 521 16.64 81.72 -13.66
CA ALA A 521 17.30 80.55 -13.10
C ALA A 521 16.59 79.24 -13.52
N PHE A 522 15.25 79.23 -13.56
CA PHE A 522 14.48 78.10 -14.03
C PHE A 522 14.74 77.78 -15.51
N LEU A 523 14.79 78.79 -16.39
CA LEU A 523 15.14 78.59 -17.80
C LEU A 523 16.52 77.94 -17.97
N ARG A 524 17.52 78.39 -17.19
CA ARG A 524 18.86 77.77 -17.19
C ARG A 524 18.82 76.30 -16.74
N SER A 525 18.00 75.99 -15.73
CA SER A 525 17.81 74.60 -15.30
C SER A 525 17.19 73.71 -16.39
N ILE A 526 16.27 74.25 -17.21
CA ILE A 526 15.75 73.53 -18.38
C ILE A 526 16.85 73.32 -19.43
N ASP A 527 17.70 74.32 -19.72
CA ASP A 527 18.84 74.15 -20.63
C ASP A 527 19.78 73.03 -20.17
N ASP A 528 20.14 73.02 -18.88
CA ASP A 528 20.99 71.99 -18.30
C ASP A 528 20.35 70.61 -18.49
N LYS A 529 19.02 70.50 -18.28
CA LYS A 529 18.28 69.26 -18.52
C LYS A 529 18.28 68.85 -20.00
N VAL A 530 18.05 69.79 -20.93
CA VAL A 530 18.14 69.53 -22.39
C VAL A 530 19.54 69.02 -22.76
N HIS A 531 20.58 69.62 -22.17
CA HIS A 531 21.96 69.20 -22.41
C HIS A 531 22.23 67.79 -21.87
N VAL A 532 21.74 67.47 -20.68
CA VAL A 532 21.83 66.12 -20.08
C VAL A 532 21.07 65.09 -20.92
N LEU A 533 19.87 65.42 -21.41
CA LEU A 533 19.09 64.53 -22.29
C LEU A 533 19.85 64.26 -23.60
N ARG A 534 20.50 65.27 -24.18
CA ARG A 534 21.31 65.13 -25.39
C ARG A 534 22.56 64.28 -25.15
N SER A 535 23.27 64.49 -24.03
CA SER A 535 24.45 63.67 -23.70
C SER A 535 24.12 62.22 -23.34
N THR A 536 22.87 61.95 -22.93
CA THR A 536 22.38 60.60 -22.61
C THR A 536 21.71 59.90 -23.80
N GLY A 537 21.78 60.48 -25.01
CA GLY A 537 21.23 59.88 -26.23
C GLY A 537 19.72 60.08 -26.44
N LYS A 538 19.01 60.74 -25.51
CA LYS A 538 17.56 60.99 -25.57
C LYS A 538 17.22 62.18 -26.47
N THR A 539 17.52 62.04 -27.75
CA THR A 539 17.52 63.16 -28.72
C THR A 539 16.13 63.75 -28.97
N GLU A 540 15.08 62.94 -29.05
CA GLU A 540 13.73 63.44 -29.37
C GLU A 540 13.09 64.16 -28.18
N ALA A 541 13.22 63.62 -26.96
CA ALA A 541 12.83 64.30 -25.73
C ALA A 541 13.59 65.63 -25.55
N ALA A 542 14.89 65.66 -25.84
CA ALA A 542 15.68 66.89 -25.81
C ALA A 542 15.17 67.93 -26.81
N LYS A 543 14.87 67.53 -28.06
CA LYS A 543 14.34 68.44 -29.09
C LYS A 543 12.99 69.04 -28.70
N ARG A 544 12.06 68.24 -28.17
CA ARG A 544 10.73 68.73 -27.76
C ARG A 544 10.84 69.74 -26.62
N LEU A 545 11.66 69.45 -25.61
CA LEU A 545 11.90 70.36 -24.50
C LEU A 545 12.63 71.63 -24.96
N GLU A 546 13.57 71.51 -25.90
CA GLU A 546 14.27 72.64 -26.54
C GLU A 546 13.31 73.53 -27.34
N GLN A 547 12.36 72.96 -28.08
CA GLN A 547 11.31 73.73 -28.77
C GLN A 547 10.44 74.52 -27.79
N GLN A 548 10.01 73.90 -26.68
CA GLN A 548 9.26 74.59 -25.63
C GLN A 548 10.10 75.71 -24.99
N LEU A 549 11.37 75.44 -24.73
CA LEU A 549 12.31 76.40 -24.16
C LEU A 549 12.53 77.62 -25.07
N ILE A 550 12.63 77.43 -26.39
CA ILE A 550 12.74 78.53 -27.36
C ILE A 550 11.52 79.44 -27.28
N LEU A 551 10.31 78.87 -27.22
CA LEU A 551 9.08 79.65 -27.09
C LEU A 551 9.03 80.42 -25.77
N LEU A 552 9.34 79.76 -24.65
CA LEU A 552 9.41 80.38 -23.32
C LEU A 552 10.42 81.54 -23.29
N ARG A 553 11.63 81.31 -23.81
CA ARG A 553 12.69 82.33 -23.87
C ARG A 553 12.28 83.54 -24.70
N ASN A 554 11.69 83.31 -25.86
CA ASN A 554 11.27 84.41 -26.74
C ASN A 554 10.22 85.30 -26.05
N GLN A 555 9.21 84.69 -25.41
CA GLN A 555 8.21 85.45 -24.66
C GLN A 555 8.81 86.14 -23.43
N PHE A 556 9.68 85.45 -22.69
CA PHE A 556 10.35 86.01 -21.52
C PHE A 556 11.23 87.22 -21.89
N LEU A 557 11.97 87.16 -23.00
CA LEU A 557 12.79 88.28 -23.47
C LEU A 557 11.95 89.48 -23.91
N GLN A 558 10.81 89.25 -24.56
CA GLN A 558 9.86 90.32 -24.90
C GLN A 558 9.31 90.99 -23.64
N LEU A 559 8.91 90.18 -22.66
CA LEU A 559 8.40 90.67 -21.39
C LEU A 559 9.48 91.40 -20.59
N GLN A 560 10.73 90.90 -20.61
CA GLN A 560 11.88 91.55 -20.00
C GLN A 560 12.19 92.90 -20.66
N ALA A 561 12.00 93.04 -21.98
CA ALA A 561 12.12 94.32 -22.66
C ALA A 561 11.05 95.32 -22.20
N LYS A 562 9.78 94.88 -22.09
CA LYS A 562 8.70 95.71 -21.51
C LYS A 562 9.00 96.09 -20.06
N PHE A 563 9.55 95.18 -19.27
CA PHE A 563 9.94 95.47 -17.89
C PHE A 563 11.06 96.51 -17.82
N ARG A 564 12.04 96.47 -18.73
CA ARG A 564 13.05 97.54 -18.84
C ARG A 564 12.42 98.89 -19.17
N ASN A 565 11.43 98.94 -20.05
CA ASN A 565 10.68 100.16 -20.35
C ASN A 565 9.92 100.67 -19.11
N PHE A 566 9.33 99.78 -18.31
CA PHE A 566 8.69 100.13 -17.03
C PHE A 566 9.68 100.68 -15.99
N GLN A 567 10.96 100.31 -16.07
CA GLN A 567 12.03 100.85 -15.22
C GLN A 567 12.57 102.22 -15.66
N LYS A 568 11.99 102.82 -16.70
CA LYS A 568 12.31 104.20 -17.12
C LYS A 568 11.94 105.17 -16.00
N PRO A 569 12.77 106.18 -15.67
CA PRO A 569 12.43 107.18 -14.66
C PRO A 569 11.14 107.93 -15.02
N SER A 570 10.16 107.98 -14.09
CA SER A 570 8.84 108.59 -14.34
C SER A 570 8.91 110.09 -14.61
N ASP A 571 9.92 110.77 -14.06
CA ASP A 571 10.12 112.20 -14.22
C ASP A 571 10.82 112.58 -15.54
N PHE A 572 11.32 111.61 -16.31
CA PHE A 572 12.12 111.88 -17.50
C PHE A 572 11.34 112.57 -18.62
N GLU A 573 10.22 112.00 -19.08
CA GLU A 573 9.41 112.60 -20.15
C GLU A 573 8.88 114.00 -19.81
N PRO A 574 8.27 114.23 -18.64
CA PRO A 574 7.78 115.57 -18.30
C PRO A 574 8.93 116.58 -18.19
N LYS A 575 10.09 116.21 -17.64
CA LYS A 575 11.27 117.09 -17.62
C LYS A 575 11.82 117.34 -19.02
N HIS A 576 11.91 116.32 -19.87
CA HIS A 576 12.39 116.47 -21.23
C HIS A 576 11.47 117.34 -22.08
N ALA A 577 10.15 117.17 -21.99
CA ALA A 577 9.17 118.04 -22.63
C ALA A 577 9.29 119.49 -22.13
N LYS A 578 9.38 119.69 -20.82
CA LYS A 578 9.56 121.02 -20.21
C LYS A 578 10.86 121.69 -20.67
N MET A 579 11.98 120.98 -20.68
CA MET A 579 13.26 121.52 -21.14
C MET A 579 13.23 121.88 -22.64
N ARG A 580 12.62 121.03 -23.48
CA ARG A 580 12.42 121.35 -24.91
C ARG A 580 11.58 122.59 -25.11
N GLN A 581 10.48 122.73 -24.37
CA GLN A 581 9.60 123.89 -24.47
C GLN A 581 10.34 125.17 -24.07
N ILE A 582 11.03 125.17 -22.92
CA ILE A 582 11.77 126.36 -22.48
C ILE A 582 12.86 126.73 -23.50
N LEU A 583 13.57 125.75 -24.07
CA LEU A 583 14.59 126.04 -25.09
C LEU A 583 14.01 126.57 -26.40
N ASN A 584 12.86 126.05 -26.84
CA ASN A 584 12.16 126.60 -28.01
C ASN A 584 11.67 128.03 -27.74
N ASP A 585 11.14 128.31 -26.54
CA ASP A 585 10.70 129.66 -26.17
C ASP A 585 11.88 130.64 -26.14
N VAL A 586 13.05 130.22 -25.62
CA VAL A 586 14.28 131.02 -25.68
C VAL A 586 14.72 131.21 -27.14
N GLU A 587 14.67 130.18 -27.98
CA GLU A 587 15.03 130.25 -29.40
C GLU A 587 14.15 131.22 -30.18
N GLN A 588 12.83 131.18 -29.99
CA GLN A 588 11.91 132.12 -30.64
C GLN A 588 12.18 133.57 -30.24
N ASN A 589 12.65 133.81 -29.02
CA ASN A 589 12.97 135.15 -28.52
C ASN A 589 14.40 135.61 -28.86
N THR A 590 15.17 134.84 -29.63
CA THR A 590 16.55 135.24 -30.03
C THR A 590 16.60 136.44 -30.97
N HIS A 591 15.54 136.73 -31.73
CA HIS A 591 15.46 137.94 -32.57
C HIS A 591 15.58 139.25 -31.76
N ILE A 592 15.29 139.21 -30.46
CA ILE A 592 15.41 140.35 -29.55
C ILE A 592 16.90 140.70 -29.28
N LEU A 593 17.83 139.79 -29.58
CA LEU A 593 19.28 139.99 -29.40
C LEU A 593 19.92 140.79 -30.55
N GLU A 594 19.25 140.97 -31.67
CA GLU A 594 19.77 141.74 -32.79
C GLU A 594 19.73 143.25 -32.49
N ILE A 595 20.89 143.89 -32.56
CA ILE A 595 21.05 145.32 -32.30
C ILE A 595 20.55 146.08 -33.53
N HIS A 596 19.37 146.70 -33.40
CA HIS A 596 18.67 147.38 -34.50
C HIS A 596 18.66 148.91 -34.36
N SER A 597 19.18 149.45 -33.26
CA SER A 597 19.11 150.87 -32.93
C SER A 597 20.35 151.31 -32.16
N ASP A 598 20.78 152.54 -32.39
CA ASP A 598 21.84 153.27 -31.67
C ASP A 598 21.32 154.01 -30.42
N ASP A 599 20.02 153.88 -30.10
CA ASP A 599 19.37 154.49 -28.94
C ASP A 599 19.77 153.79 -27.61
N PRO A 600 20.36 154.52 -26.64
CA PRO A 600 20.76 153.98 -25.33
C PRO A 600 19.65 153.28 -24.54
N ASP A 601 18.41 153.78 -24.58
CA ASP A 601 17.29 153.22 -23.81
C ASP A 601 16.80 151.90 -24.43
N ILE A 602 16.84 151.82 -25.76
CA ILE A 602 16.53 150.59 -26.51
C ILE A 602 17.63 149.55 -26.29
N ILE A 603 18.90 149.95 -26.35
CA ILE A 603 20.06 149.08 -26.05
C ILE A 603 20.00 148.57 -24.61
N HIS A 604 19.61 149.41 -23.63
CA HIS A 604 19.48 148.99 -22.23
C HIS A 604 18.36 147.95 -22.02
N ASN A 605 17.20 148.16 -22.64
CA ASN A 605 16.09 147.19 -22.61
C ASN A 605 16.45 145.88 -23.35
N GLN A 606 17.17 145.97 -24.48
CA GLN A 606 17.72 144.79 -25.16
C GLN A 606 18.74 144.04 -24.29
N LEU A 607 19.61 144.74 -23.57
CA LEU A 607 20.54 144.14 -22.60
C LEU A 607 19.79 143.47 -21.45
N GLU A 608 18.73 144.08 -20.93
CA GLU A 608 17.90 143.50 -19.86
C GLU A 608 17.17 142.22 -20.33
N ASN A 609 16.62 142.24 -21.55
CA ASN A 609 16.01 141.05 -22.17
C ASN A 609 17.05 139.96 -22.46
N CYS A 610 18.25 140.32 -22.91
CA CYS A 610 19.37 139.40 -23.10
C CYS A 610 19.79 138.76 -21.77
N LEU A 611 19.94 139.54 -20.70
CA LEU A 611 20.23 139.03 -19.36
C LEU A 611 19.13 138.12 -18.82
N ARG A 612 17.86 138.39 -19.16
CA ARG A 612 16.72 137.53 -18.80
C ARG A 612 16.75 136.19 -19.56
N LEU A 613 17.07 136.19 -20.86
CA LEU A 613 17.26 134.96 -21.63
C LEU A 613 18.46 134.15 -21.12
N TYR A 614 19.59 134.82 -20.85
CA TYR A 614 20.78 134.20 -20.28
C TYR A 614 20.51 133.59 -18.89
N LYS A 615 19.80 134.31 -18.01
CA LYS A 615 19.39 133.80 -16.70
C LYS A 615 18.51 132.56 -16.84
N THR A 616 17.54 132.57 -17.75
CA THR A 616 16.68 131.42 -18.04
C THR A 616 17.51 130.20 -18.49
N LEU A 617 18.48 130.38 -19.39
CA LEU A 617 19.39 129.32 -19.83
C LEU A 617 20.27 128.81 -18.67
N SER A 618 20.77 129.69 -17.81
CA SER A 618 21.58 129.31 -16.64
C SER A 618 20.77 128.52 -15.61
N ASP A 619 19.53 128.92 -15.32
CA ASP A 619 18.66 128.28 -14.31
C ASP A 619 18.24 126.87 -14.74
N ILE A 620 18.12 126.59 -16.04
CA ILE A 620 17.76 125.25 -16.57
C ILE A 620 18.98 124.35 -16.81
N LYS A 621 20.22 124.84 -16.67
CA LYS A 621 21.44 124.10 -17.04
C LYS A 621 21.52 122.71 -16.39
N SER A 622 21.32 122.62 -15.08
CA SER A 622 21.39 121.35 -14.34
C SER A 622 20.28 120.38 -14.73
N GLU A 623 19.08 120.88 -15.05
CA GLU A 623 17.95 120.08 -15.51
C GLU A 623 18.15 119.59 -16.96
N VAL A 624 18.73 120.41 -17.84
CA VAL A 624 19.11 120.01 -19.20
C VAL A 624 20.21 118.94 -19.17
N GLU A 625 21.24 119.11 -18.33
CA GLU A 625 22.28 118.10 -18.11
C GLU A 625 21.71 116.81 -17.52
N TYR A 626 20.77 116.92 -16.58
CA TYR A 626 20.02 115.77 -16.04
C TYR A 626 19.25 115.04 -17.14
N VAL A 627 18.44 115.73 -17.94
CA VAL A 627 17.67 115.13 -19.04
C VAL A 627 18.60 114.45 -20.04
N ILE A 628 19.71 115.09 -20.45
CA ILE A 628 20.68 114.49 -21.37
C ILE A 628 21.33 113.23 -20.77
N ARG A 629 21.77 113.29 -19.50
CA ARG A 629 22.41 112.17 -18.82
C ARG A 629 21.44 111.01 -18.60
N THR A 630 20.24 111.30 -18.10
CA THR A 630 19.19 110.32 -17.85
C THR A 630 18.67 109.72 -19.16
N GLY A 631 18.48 110.54 -20.20
CA GLY A 631 18.08 110.08 -21.53
C GLY A 631 19.13 109.18 -22.19
N ARG A 632 20.42 109.49 -22.03
CA ARG A 632 21.51 108.59 -22.45
C ARG A 632 21.52 107.30 -21.61
N GLY A 633 21.30 107.38 -20.30
CA GLY A 633 21.17 106.23 -19.43
C GLY A 633 20.00 105.30 -19.78
N ILE A 634 18.85 105.86 -20.19
CA ILE A 634 17.68 105.12 -20.69
C ILE A 634 18.05 104.32 -21.96
N VAL A 635 18.83 104.92 -22.86
CA VAL A 635 19.35 104.24 -24.06
C VAL A 635 20.33 103.12 -23.69
N GLU A 636 21.31 103.40 -22.81
CA GLU A 636 22.31 102.41 -22.38
C GLU A 636 21.67 101.20 -21.68
N ARG A 637 20.65 101.43 -20.87
CA ARG A 637 19.89 100.38 -20.17
C ARG A 637 18.82 99.71 -21.03
N LYS A 638 18.67 100.11 -22.31
CA LYS A 638 17.69 99.58 -23.27
C LYS A 638 16.25 99.68 -22.75
N GLN A 639 15.89 100.83 -22.18
CA GLN A 639 14.57 101.11 -21.61
C GLN A 639 13.66 101.88 -22.58
N ILE A 640 13.98 101.84 -23.88
CA ILE A 640 13.20 102.49 -24.93
C ILE A 640 13.31 101.70 -26.24
N ASP A 641 12.22 101.65 -26.99
CA ASP A 641 12.10 100.88 -28.23
C ASP A 641 12.89 101.52 -29.39
N GLU A 642 12.95 102.86 -29.44
CA GLU A 642 13.69 103.63 -30.45
C GLU A 642 14.91 104.36 -29.84
N PRO A 643 15.99 103.62 -29.48
CA PRO A 643 17.15 104.21 -28.81
C PRO A 643 17.84 105.27 -29.66
N ASN A 644 17.90 105.05 -30.98
CA ASN A 644 18.52 105.98 -31.92
C ASN A 644 17.76 107.32 -31.99
N ASP A 645 16.43 107.28 -31.88
CA ASP A 645 15.63 108.50 -31.89
C ASP A 645 15.85 109.30 -30.60
N LEU A 646 15.82 108.62 -29.44
CA LEU A 646 16.11 109.30 -28.17
C LEU A 646 17.53 109.86 -28.12
N THR A 647 18.54 109.14 -28.64
CA THR A 647 19.90 109.67 -28.77
C THR A 647 19.93 110.92 -29.63
N ARG A 648 19.25 110.93 -30.79
CA ARG A 648 19.14 112.13 -31.63
C ARG A 648 18.43 113.27 -30.92
N GLN A 649 17.36 113.00 -30.17
CA GLN A 649 16.66 114.00 -29.38
C GLN A 649 17.57 114.59 -28.29
N MET A 650 18.37 113.76 -27.59
CA MET A 650 19.34 114.23 -26.59
C MET A 650 20.44 115.08 -27.22
N ASP A 651 20.96 114.69 -28.39
CA ASP A 651 21.99 115.45 -29.10
C ASP A 651 21.43 116.75 -29.68
N LYS A 652 20.19 116.75 -30.16
CA LYS A 652 19.48 117.97 -30.60
C LYS A 652 19.26 118.92 -29.43
N LEU A 653 18.78 118.43 -28.28
CA LEU A 653 18.58 119.24 -27.07
C LEU A 653 19.90 119.87 -26.61
N LYS A 654 20.99 119.08 -26.61
CA LYS A 654 22.34 119.53 -26.29
C LYS A 654 22.84 120.59 -27.27
N ALA A 655 22.67 120.36 -28.57
CA ALA A 655 23.08 121.30 -29.61
C ALA A 655 22.28 122.60 -29.54
N GLN A 656 20.97 122.52 -29.30
CA GLN A 656 20.09 123.67 -29.16
C GLN A 656 20.48 124.50 -27.93
N TYR A 657 20.67 123.88 -26.77
CA TYR A 657 21.16 124.57 -25.56
C TYR A 657 22.51 125.26 -25.79
N ASN A 658 23.48 124.56 -26.39
CA ASN A 658 24.81 125.12 -26.67
C ASN A 658 24.77 126.26 -27.69
N THR A 659 23.94 126.14 -28.72
CA THR A 659 23.78 127.19 -29.74
C THR A 659 23.15 128.43 -29.13
N LEU A 660 22.08 128.27 -28.35
CA LEU A 660 21.42 129.38 -27.65
C LEU A 660 22.31 130.02 -26.60
N GLY A 661 23.18 129.25 -25.92
CA GLY A 661 24.16 129.80 -25.00
C GLY A 661 25.35 130.50 -25.69
N SER A 662 25.56 130.27 -26.99
CA SER A 662 26.62 130.92 -27.78
C SER A 662 26.17 132.18 -28.52
N LYS A 663 24.87 132.29 -28.79
CA LYS A 663 24.22 133.51 -29.29
C LYS A 663 24.03 134.47 -28.13
#